data_AF-A0A934FNM0-F1
#
_entry.id   AF-A0A934FNM0-F1
#
_cell.length_a   1.000
_cell.length_b   1.000
_cell.length_c   1.000
_cell.angle_alpha   90.00
_cell.angle_beta   90.00
_cell.angle_gamma   90.00
#
_symmetry.space_group_name_H-M   'P 1'
#
loop_
_entity.id
_entity.type
_entity.pdbx_description
1 polymer ?
#
loop_
_entity_poly.entity_id
_entity_poly.type
_entity_poly.pdbx_seq_one_letter_code
_entity_poly.pdbx_strand_id
1 'polypeptide(L)'
;MKAKHFATQLRACALVLGVWLGGQVTHAATTVDIPTNVVVTAAKRMGINLGFHTYYDSRLIMKELAFRNPGFEGQQYQSVVRVASGTATSCVDDTAFGGWTNGFWDGASYEFVWGAARGRTGTVAGYTRPPSQTTGSGYNFADSSTTPAAGDYFVLRKVWNTAPETGWTTSGTNFAITPELADLPPDTAGRQALHVASTSSPANFSLTANADTYPGQNFLLLNGRFRVTFKAKSRAGTQALNVVVRRTATYLNTNVTLTAAWTTYALDFNAAEVGSAPGGLSLQFNLYTAFDALLDDVSFTQVDSDAGNPTAYRDAVVNALKLYRPGILRGWQEPHGESLDNQLAPPLGRRRAGFTLYGTAQANLQYGWHEFLELCEHVGAEPWLVVPITFSTQEMAGLIEYLTGPTNTPYGARRAARGHPAPWTDVLPKIHLEFGNEAWNGFTYFGGVMTQSVPYGNRAGELFATARAATGFVSNKFDLVLGAHAPETVRNLNIHNACTNHDSLTVDGYFYTRVDSFANNEELFSPLLAQPEEFVRAGYMLTNYLNLRASSRPVALSSYEGNLNTTQGAITNSQAALDTLTPSLGVGLAVSHDLLLKLRHLAMRDQCLFSLGGYTTSIGSGSRIWGVTRDMGVSDRKRPQFLALQLINDAIGAGADVLQTSHTGDDPTWSAAGTNSLSLTTAHYISSYALAGGTNRALIVFNLHRSSALDVNFSGSNAPSGAVTLKRLTSANITDNNEDSLNVAPTTNTFSNFNPAANISLPPFSMNVFEWSTAAPVTAPAITAQPQGQVVIAGTNVTLSVTATGTAPLTYQWQRNSVNLPGATGPTLALTSVTRATTGAYVVQVSNPGGATASQPATVRVLNYPRLQPPQPLAGGGLRLLFNDHDGGALSLGDSLNFEIFVSTNLLATNWARLNLPLTVTNGMLSLDDSDTLSQRHRFYRVIER
;
A
#
# COMPACT_ATOMS: atom_id res chain seq x y z
N MET A 1 -12.93 48.22 67.67
CA MET A 1 -13.05 46.82 67.21
C MET A 1 -13.85 46.69 65.89
N LYS A 2 -13.69 47.62 64.93
CA LYS A 2 -14.33 47.57 63.58
C LYS A 2 -13.41 47.99 62.42
N ALA A 3 -12.10 48.11 62.64
CA ALA A 3 -11.12 48.50 61.59
C ALA A 3 -10.15 47.37 61.18
N LYS A 4 -10.05 46.29 61.96
CA LYS A 4 -9.21 45.10 61.64
C LYS A 4 -9.95 44.00 60.88
N HIS A 5 -11.27 44.11 60.67
CA HIS A 5 -12.05 43.14 59.88
C HIS A 5 -12.20 43.51 58.40
N PHE A 6 -11.98 44.78 58.02
CA PHE A 6 -12.11 45.23 56.64
C PHE A 6 -10.84 44.97 55.80
N ALA A 7 -9.64 45.00 56.42
CA ALA A 7 -8.38 44.73 55.73
C ALA A 7 -8.17 43.25 55.38
N THR A 8 -8.78 42.34 56.13
CA THR A 8 -8.67 40.88 55.90
C THR A 8 -9.65 40.41 54.80
N GLN A 9 -10.80 41.07 54.63
CA GLN A 9 -11.73 40.74 53.54
C GLN A 9 -11.30 41.34 52.18
N LEU A 10 -10.60 42.47 52.14
CA LEU A 10 -10.06 43.02 50.89
C LEU A 10 -8.86 42.22 50.35
N ARG A 11 -8.04 41.60 51.22
CA ARG A 11 -7.00 40.65 50.78
C ARG A 11 -7.56 39.29 50.38
N ALA A 12 -8.67 38.84 50.99
CA ALA A 12 -9.36 37.62 50.58
C ALA A 12 -10.09 37.79 49.23
N CYS A 13 -10.72 38.94 48.96
CA CYS A 13 -11.30 39.23 47.64
C CYS A 13 -10.25 39.42 46.54
N ALA A 14 -9.08 40.01 46.83
CA ALA A 14 -8.01 40.13 45.83
C ALA A 14 -7.31 38.79 45.52
N LEU A 15 -7.25 37.85 46.49
CA LEU A 15 -6.73 36.50 46.25
C LEU A 15 -7.76 35.57 45.57
N VAL A 16 -9.06 35.82 45.77
CA VAL A 16 -10.14 35.04 45.11
C VAL A 16 -10.48 35.58 43.72
N LEU A 17 -10.30 36.89 43.45
CA LEU A 17 -10.40 37.46 42.09
C LEU A 17 -9.14 37.27 41.24
N GLY A 18 -7.96 37.06 41.85
CA GLY A 18 -6.72 36.73 41.13
C GLY A 18 -6.61 35.28 40.66
N VAL A 19 -7.52 34.39 41.08
CA VAL A 19 -7.52 32.95 40.74
C VAL A 19 -8.63 32.59 39.74
N TRP A 20 -9.52 33.52 39.41
CA TRP A 20 -10.61 33.34 38.42
C TRP A 20 -10.48 34.20 37.15
N LEU A 21 -9.35 34.90 37.00
CA LEU A 21 -8.91 35.51 35.75
C LEU A 21 -7.49 35.03 35.49
N GLY A 22 -7.34 33.72 35.23
CA GLY A 22 -6.19 33.27 34.46
C GLY A 22 -6.25 34.01 33.12
N GLY A 23 -5.43 35.04 32.96
CA GLY A 23 -5.37 35.81 31.73
C GLY A 23 -5.16 34.82 30.60
N GLN A 24 -6.13 34.69 29.70
CA GLN A 24 -5.91 33.96 28.47
C GLN A 24 -4.76 34.67 27.76
N VAL A 25 -3.63 33.98 27.62
CA VAL A 25 -2.54 34.44 26.76
C VAL A 25 -3.17 34.55 25.37
N THR A 26 -3.28 35.77 24.87
CA THR A 26 -3.79 36.03 23.53
C THR A 26 -2.66 35.73 22.56
N HIS A 27 -2.80 34.64 21.82
CA HIS A 27 -1.84 34.26 20.80
C HIS A 27 -2.10 35.07 19.52
N ALA A 28 -1.05 35.64 18.93
CA ALA A 28 -1.14 36.15 17.57
C ALA A 28 -1.25 34.98 16.58
N ALA A 29 -1.62 35.25 15.33
CA ALA A 29 -1.74 34.20 14.33
C ALA A 29 -0.36 33.65 13.92
N THR A 30 -0.26 32.34 13.74
CA THR A 30 0.90 31.68 13.15
C THR A 30 0.72 31.58 11.63
N THR A 31 1.68 32.09 10.86
CA THR A 31 1.68 31.99 9.40
C THR A 31 2.40 30.72 8.98
N VAL A 32 1.69 29.81 8.29
CA VAL A 32 2.24 28.59 7.71
C VAL A 32 2.60 28.84 6.24
N ASP A 33 3.89 28.90 5.94
CA ASP A 33 4.41 29.07 4.58
C ASP A 33 4.60 27.72 3.87
N ILE A 34 4.16 27.64 2.61
CA ILE A 34 4.18 26.42 1.79
C ILE A 34 4.84 26.70 0.43
N PRO A 35 6.18 26.59 0.35
CA PRO A 35 6.93 26.78 -0.89
C PRO A 35 6.75 25.57 -1.84
N THR A 36 7.53 25.53 -2.93
CA THR A 36 7.56 24.42 -3.89
C THR A 36 8.53 23.29 -3.51
N ASN A 37 9.30 23.45 -2.44
CA ASN A 37 10.37 22.52 -2.08
C ASN A 37 9.80 21.17 -1.65
N VAL A 38 10.20 20.09 -2.32
CA VAL A 38 9.81 18.72 -1.96
C VAL A 38 10.81 18.15 -0.96
N VAL A 39 10.32 17.62 0.17
CA VAL A 39 11.13 16.97 1.21
C VAL A 39 11.10 15.46 1.06
N VAL A 40 9.95 14.90 0.67
CA VAL A 40 9.80 13.47 0.38
C VAL A 40 8.99 13.31 -0.90
N THR A 41 9.55 12.62 -1.88
CA THR A 41 8.82 12.30 -3.11
C THR A 41 7.90 11.10 -2.91
N ALA A 42 6.76 11.05 -3.62
CA ALA A 42 5.88 9.88 -3.67
C ALA A 42 5.61 9.25 -2.29
N ALA A 43 5.05 10.04 -1.36
CA ALA A 43 4.59 9.54 -0.09
C ALA A 43 3.56 8.42 -0.29
N LYS A 44 3.62 7.42 0.59
CA LYS A 44 2.67 6.32 0.61
C LYS A 44 1.64 6.58 1.71
N ARG A 45 0.42 6.11 1.46
CA ARG A 45 -0.61 6.07 2.50
C ARG A 45 -0.14 5.22 3.67
N MET A 46 -0.50 5.64 4.88
CA MET A 46 -0.18 4.92 6.11
C MET A 46 -0.82 3.54 6.05
N GLY A 47 0.02 2.52 6.21
CA GLY A 47 -0.39 1.12 6.25
C GLY A 47 -1.03 0.77 7.58
N ILE A 48 -1.56 -0.45 7.64
CA ILE A 48 -2.09 -1.02 8.87
C ILE A 48 -1.75 -2.50 8.97
N ASN A 49 -1.39 -2.92 10.17
CA ASN A 49 -1.21 -4.32 10.50
C ASN A 49 -2.58 -4.91 10.85
N LEU A 50 -2.92 -6.08 10.29
CA LEU A 50 -4.16 -6.77 10.64
C LEU A 50 -4.18 -7.23 12.12
N GLY A 51 -3.00 -7.31 12.74
CA GLY A 51 -2.80 -7.66 14.13
C GLY A 51 -2.76 -9.16 14.35
N PHE A 52 -2.31 -9.58 15.54
CA PHE A 52 -2.50 -10.96 15.98
C PHE A 52 -3.94 -11.13 16.44
N HIS A 53 -4.50 -12.27 16.08
CA HIS A 53 -5.90 -12.57 16.33
C HIS A 53 -6.00 -13.51 17.54
N THR A 54 -6.35 -12.96 18.70
CA THR A 54 -6.59 -13.77 19.90
C THR A 54 -7.84 -14.64 19.72
N TYR A 55 -8.03 -15.64 20.59
CA TYR A 55 -9.28 -16.41 20.65
C TYR A 55 -10.54 -15.51 20.77
N TYR A 56 -10.37 -14.31 21.33
CA TYR A 56 -11.43 -13.37 21.64
C TYR A 56 -11.80 -12.45 20.46
N ASP A 57 -10.84 -12.14 19.56
CA ASP A 57 -11.05 -11.19 18.46
C ASP A 57 -10.92 -11.81 17.05
N SER A 58 -10.31 -12.99 16.92
CA SER A 58 -10.05 -13.70 15.65
C SER A 58 -11.27 -13.91 14.76
N ARG A 59 -12.43 -14.14 15.38
CA ARG A 59 -13.67 -14.48 14.69
C ARG A 59 -14.39 -13.27 14.09
N LEU A 60 -13.78 -12.09 14.20
CA LEU A 60 -14.23 -10.86 13.56
C LEU A 60 -13.80 -10.73 12.11
N ILE A 61 -12.73 -11.42 11.74
CA ILE A 61 -11.95 -11.12 10.54
C ILE A 61 -12.41 -12.01 9.38
N MET A 62 -12.47 -13.32 9.63
CA MET A 62 -12.70 -14.34 8.61
C MET A 62 -14.20 -14.66 8.45
N LYS A 63 -14.61 -14.99 7.21
CA LYS A 63 -15.96 -15.51 6.93
C LYS A 63 -16.17 -16.91 7.52
N GLU A 64 -15.10 -17.70 7.60
CA GLU A 64 -15.10 -19.03 8.22
C GLU A 64 -15.06 -18.92 9.74
N LEU A 65 -16.14 -19.35 10.39
CA LEU A 65 -16.31 -19.26 11.85
C LEU A 65 -15.85 -20.53 12.58
N ALA A 66 -15.65 -21.67 11.88
CA ALA A 66 -15.06 -22.91 12.39
C ALA A 66 -13.52 -22.82 12.46
N PHE A 67 -13.05 -21.92 13.30
CA PHE A 67 -11.81 -21.16 13.06
C PHE A 67 -10.47 -21.84 13.47
N ARG A 68 -10.43 -22.95 14.22
CA ARG A 68 -9.14 -23.49 14.76
C ARG A 68 -8.52 -24.68 14.03
N ASN A 69 -9.33 -25.66 13.67
CA ASN A 69 -8.88 -26.86 12.97
C ASN A 69 -10.07 -27.49 12.22
N PRO A 70 -10.63 -26.78 11.22
CA PRO A 70 -11.86 -27.21 10.56
C PRO A 70 -11.72 -28.54 9.79
N GLY A 71 -10.52 -28.88 9.33
CA GLY A 71 -10.22 -30.16 8.65
C GLY A 71 -9.51 -31.19 9.53
N PHE A 72 -9.51 -31.02 10.86
CA PHE A 72 -8.91 -31.99 11.81
C PHE A 72 -7.47 -32.41 11.48
N GLU A 73 -6.70 -31.49 10.92
CA GLU A 73 -5.34 -31.75 10.48
C GLU A 73 -4.41 -31.97 11.67
N GLY A 74 -3.33 -32.71 11.40
CA GLY A 74 -2.22 -32.86 12.33
C GLY A 74 -1.48 -31.53 12.58
N GLN A 75 -0.39 -31.63 13.30
CA GLN A 75 0.41 -30.47 13.68
C GLN A 75 1.76 -30.48 12.97
N GLN A 76 2.36 -29.30 12.84
CA GLN A 76 3.73 -29.15 12.39
C GLN A 76 4.52 -28.26 13.35
N TYR A 77 5.81 -28.55 13.51
CA TYR A 77 6.70 -27.71 14.30
C TYR A 77 7.96 -27.40 13.51
N GLN A 78 8.36 -26.14 13.52
CA GLN A 78 9.67 -25.72 13.08
C GLN A 78 10.31 -24.83 14.14
N SER A 79 11.48 -25.21 14.64
CA SER A 79 12.15 -24.51 15.74
C SER A 79 13.62 -24.29 15.45
N VAL A 80 14.11 -23.10 15.77
CA VAL A 80 15.53 -22.73 15.75
C VAL A 80 16.16 -23.11 17.08
N VAL A 81 17.28 -23.82 17.04
CA VAL A 81 18.08 -24.20 18.21
C VAL A 81 19.48 -23.63 18.06
N ARG A 82 20.02 -23.10 19.15
CA ARG A 82 21.41 -22.64 19.23
C ARG A 82 22.23 -23.61 20.06
N VAL A 83 23.39 -23.98 19.56
CA VAL A 83 24.26 -25.00 20.18
C VAL A 83 25.09 -24.39 21.30
N ALA A 84 25.07 -25.01 22.48
CA ALA A 84 26.03 -24.77 23.57
C ALA A 84 27.31 -25.59 23.39
N SER A 85 27.18 -26.86 23.02
CA SER A 85 28.31 -27.76 22.76
C SER A 85 27.88 -28.93 21.88
N GLY A 86 28.83 -29.57 21.20
CA GLY A 86 28.54 -30.67 20.28
C GLY A 86 29.66 -31.69 20.13
N THR A 87 29.27 -32.85 19.60
CA THR A 87 30.13 -33.94 19.13
C THR A 87 29.75 -34.27 17.68
N ALA A 88 30.45 -35.21 17.03
CA ALA A 88 30.10 -35.62 15.67
C ALA A 88 28.65 -36.15 15.55
N THR A 89 28.09 -36.71 16.61
CA THR A 89 26.78 -37.38 16.62
C THR A 89 25.75 -36.73 17.55
N SER A 90 26.07 -35.64 18.24
CA SER A 90 25.13 -35.00 19.16
C SER A 90 25.42 -33.53 19.41
N CYS A 91 24.43 -32.79 19.92
CA CYS A 91 24.66 -31.48 20.51
C CYS A 91 23.75 -31.23 21.71
N VAL A 92 24.14 -30.24 22.50
CA VAL A 92 23.36 -29.69 23.60
C VAL A 92 22.96 -28.27 23.24
N ASP A 93 21.68 -27.98 23.40
CA ASP A 93 21.09 -26.65 23.27
C ASP A 93 21.58 -25.71 24.39
N ASP A 94 21.75 -24.42 24.07
CA ASP A 94 22.18 -23.42 25.04
C ASP A 94 21.05 -22.85 25.90
N THR A 95 19.80 -23.22 25.62
CA THR A 95 18.65 -22.91 26.46
C THR A 95 18.47 -23.97 27.54
N ALA A 96 18.61 -23.56 28.80
CA ALA A 96 18.59 -24.46 29.95
C ALA A 96 17.18 -24.95 30.36
N PHE A 97 16.20 -24.77 29.49
CA PHE A 97 14.82 -25.12 29.73
C PHE A 97 14.16 -25.56 28.42
N GLY A 98 13.35 -26.62 28.51
CA GLY A 98 12.78 -27.31 27.37
C GLY A 98 11.54 -28.01 27.85
N GLY A 99 10.40 -27.63 27.29
CA GLY A 99 9.08 -28.09 27.72
C GLY A 99 8.64 -29.41 27.11
N TRP A 100 9.40 -29.91 26.13
CA TRP A 100 9.07 -31.14 25.43
C TRP A 100 9.53 -32.38 26.19
N THR A 101 8.69 -33.41 26.21
CA THR A 101 9.02 -34.72 26.80
C THR A 101 10.14 -35.41 26.02
N ASN A 102 10.87 -36.31 26.70
CA ASN A 102 11.86 -37.16 26.02
C ASN A 102 11.25 -37.84 24.80
N GLY A 103 12.04 -37.93 23.72
CA GLY A 103 11.62 -38.52 22.46
C GLY A 103 10.73 -37.64 21.58
N PHE A 104 10.30 -36.45 22.04
CA PHE A 104 9.42 -35.59 21.24
C PHE A 104 10.02 -35.26 19.86
N TRP A 105 11.30 -34.89 19.78
CA TRP A 105 11.95 -34.56 18.52
C TRP A 105 12.51 -35.79 17.76
N ASP A 106 12.28 -37.02 18.23
CA ASP A 106 12.75 -38.21 17.52
C ASP A 106 12.13 -38.30 16.12
N GLY A 107 12.94 -38.62 15.12
CA GLY A 107 12.52 -38.63 13.72
C GLY A 107 12.34 -37.25 13.08
N ALA A 108 12.55 -36.15 13.82
CA ALA A 108 12.52 -34.81 13.23
C ALA A 108 13.70 -34.62 12.27
N SER A 109 13.48 -33.92 11.16
CA SER A 109 14.58 -33.49 10.30
C SER A 109 15.28 -32.26 10.89
N TYR A 110 16.57 -32.13 10.65
CA TYR A 110 17.33 -30.94 11.05
C TYR A 110 18.18 -30.39 9.90
N GLU A 111 18.49 -29.10 9.97
CA GLU A 111 19.40 -28.39 9.05
C GLU A 111 20.22 -27.38 9.84
N PHE A 112 21.55 -27.49 9.84
CA PHE A 112 22.44 -26.46 10.36
C PHE A 112 22.50 -25.28 9.40
N VAL A 113 21.98 -24.13 9.83
CA VAL A 113 21.83 -22.92 9.00
C VAL A 113 22.94 -21.90 9.25
N TRP A 114 23.68 -22.04 10.35
CA TRP A 114 24.79 -21.15 10.70
C TRP A 114 25.85 -21.85 11.54
N GLY A 115 27.10 -21.42 11.40
CA GLY A 115 28.24 -21.87 12.21
C GLY A 115 29.10 -22.94 11.55
N ALA A 116 29.91 -23.64 12.33
CA ALA A 116 30.91 -24.59 11.84
C ALA A 116 30.29 -25.79 11.13
N ALA A 117 29.12 -26.25 11.58
CA ALA A 117 28.38 -27.35 10.96
C ALA A 117 27.39 -26.92 9.86
N ARG A 118 27.40 -25.65 9.40
CA ARG A 118 26.46 -25.14 8.39
C ARG A 118 26.40 -26.06 7.15
N GLY A 119 25.18 -26.34 6.69
CA GLY A 119 24.89 -27.22 5.56
C GLY A 119 24.72 -28.69 5.95
N ARG A 120 25.04 -29.09 7.19
CA ARG A 120 24.73 -30.43 7.68
C ARG A 120 23.22 -30.61 7.85
N THR A 121 22.68 -31.70 7.32
CA THR A 121 21.26 -32.06 7.40
C THR A 121 21.10 -33.53 7.78
N GLY A 122 20.02 -33.89 8.46
CA GLY A 122 19.74 -35.28 8.79
C GLY A 122 18.48 -35.45 9.64
N THR A 123 18.45 -36.52 10.42
CA THR A 123 17.34 -36.86 11.32
C THR A 123 17.83 -36.97 12.76
N VAL A 124 17.02 -36.49 13.70
CA VAL A 124 17.24 -36.67 15.14
C VAL A 124 16.92 -38.12 15.50
N ALA A 125 17.92 -38.86 15.96
CA ALA A 125 17.79 -40.23 16.44
C ALA A 125 17.30 -40.31 17.90
N GLY A 126 17.54 -39.28 18.70
CA GLY A 126 17.10 -39.24 20.08
C GLY A 126 17.10 -37.83 20.66
N TYR A 127 16.01 -37.46 21.33
CA TYR A 127 15.85 -36.21 22.04
C TYR A 127 15.73 -36.43 23.55
N THR A 128 16.56 -35.73 24.30
CA THR A 128 16.49 -35.69 25.77
C THR A 128 16.12 -34.31 26.23
N ARG A 129 15.05 -34.22 27.03
CA ARG A 129 14.68 -32.97 27.70
C ARG A 129 15.82 -32.48 28.61
N PRO A 130 15.89 -31.19 28.92
CA PRO A 130 16.87 -30.63 29.84
C PRO A 130 16.91 -31.38 31.18
N PRO A 131 18.10 -31.82 31.65
CA PRO A 131 18.22 -32.54 32.91
C PRO A 131 18.16 -31.61 34.13
N SER A 132 18.42 -30.31 33.96
CA SER A 132 18.42 -29.29 35.01
C SER A 132 18.10 -27.90 34.43
N GLN A 133 17.93 -26.89 35.28
CA GLN A 133 17.76 -25.48 34.87
C GLN A 133 19.05 -24.80 34.37
N THR A 134 20.14 -25.56 34.21
CA THR A 134 21.46 -25.03 33.80
C THR A 134 22.03 -25.73 32.58
N THR A 135 21.41 -26.80 32.10
CA THR A 135 21.85 -27.59 30.94
C THR A 135 20.70 -27.72 29.98
N GLY A 136 20.89 -27.40 28.70
CA GLY A 136 19.82 -27.49 27.72
C GLY A 136 19.50 -28.89 27.23
N SER A 137 18.62 -28.93 26.24
CA SER A 137 18.12 -30.18 25.66
C SER A 137 19.22 -30.87 24.86
N GLY A 138 19.24 -32.21 24.91
CA GLY A 138 20.16 -33.02 24.13
C GLY A 138 19.52 -33.51 22.83
N TYR A 139 20.28 -33.44 21.74
CA TYR A 139 19.90 -33.94 20.44
C TYR A 139 20.97 -34.90 19.94
N ASN A 140 20.59 -36.17 19.76
CA ASN A 140 21.42 -37.19 19.12
C ASN A 140 21.01 -37.29 17.65
N PHE A 141 21.98 -37.25 16.76
CA PHE A 141 21.77 -37.31 15.32
C PHE A 141 21.98 -38.73 14.81
N ALA A 142 21.21 -39.12 13.79
CA ALA A 142 21.32 -40.43 13.15
C ALA A 142 22.61 -40.57 12.31
N ASP A 143 23.25 -39.46 11.97
CA ASP A 143 24.50 -39.39 11.23
C ASP A 143 25.68 -38.99 12.14
N SER A 144 26.90 -39.23 11.64
CA SER A 144 28.15 -38.71 12.21
C SER A 144 28.85 -37.89 11.14
N SER A 145 28.99 -36.58 11.37
CA SER A 145 29.56 -35.62 10.40
C SER A 145 30.27 -34.48 11.13
N THR A 146 30.45 -33.32 10.48
CA THR A 146 31.06 -32.12 11.06
C THR A 146 30.48 -31.82 12.44
N THR A 147 31.36 -31.76 13.45
CA THR A 147 31.00 -31.50 14.84
C THR A 147 30.40 -30.10 14.98
N PRO A 148 29.16 -29.97 15.50
CA PRO A 148 28.58 -28.67 15.82
C PRO A 148 29.38 -27.95 16.89
N ALA A 149 29.67 -26.67 16.67
CA ALA A 149 30.38 -25.82 17.62
C ALA A 149 29.41 -24.97 18.46
N ALA A 150 29.89 -24.46 19.60
CA ALA A 150 29.15 -23.50 20.39
C ALA A 150 28.81 -22.25 19.56
N GLY A 151 27.54 -21.86 19.52
CA GLY A 151 27.04 -20.74 18.73
C GLY A 151 26.55 -21.10 17.31
N ASP A 152 26.69 -22.36 16.88
CA ASP A 152 26.03 -22.87 15.68
C ASP A 152 24.50 -22.81 15.86
N TYR A 153 23.78 -22.64 14.75
CA TYR A 153 22.31 -22.72 14.73
C TYR A 153 21.83 -23.80 13.79
N PHE A 154 20.81 -24.53 14.20
CA PHE A 154 20.08 -25.46 13.34
C PHE A 154 18.58 -25.32 13.49
N VAL A 155 17.86 -25.67 12.44
CA VAL A 155 16.39 -25.68 12.40
C VAL A 155 15.92 -27.14 12.50
N LEU A 156 15.04 -27.41 13.46
CA LEU A 156 14.30 -28.67 13.59
C LEU A 156 12.97 -28.56 12.85
N ARG A 157 12.55 -29.62 12.17
CA ARG A 157 11.23 -29.70 11.54
C ARG A 157 10.59 -31.05 11.81
N LYS A 158 9.36 -31.04 12.34
CA LYS A 158 8.59 -32.25 12.67
C LYS A 158 7.13 -32.09 12.27
N VAL A 159 6.56 -33.14 11.70
CA VAL A 159 5.12 -33.30 11.49
C VAL A 159 4.66 -34.45 12.38
N TRP A 160 3.51 -34.29 13.01
CA TRP A 160 2.93 -35.28 13.90
C TRP A 160 1.41 -35.28 13.77
N ASN A 161 0.89 -36.44 13.40
CA ASN A 161 -0.52 -36.68 13.07
C ASN A 161 -1.21 -37.32 14.28
N THR A 162 -1.28 -36.58 15.39
CA THR A 162 -1.90 -37.03 16.64
C THR A 162 -2.82 -35.95 17.18
N ALA A 163 -3.82 -36.35 17.99
CA ALA A 163 -4.81 -35.45 18.59
C ALA A 163 -5.59 -34.62 17.54
N PRO A 164 -6.33 -35.26 16.60
CA PRO A 164 -7.12 -34.59 15.57
C PRO A 164 -8.11 -33.56 16.13
N GLU A 165 -8.62 -33.77 17.34
CA GLU A 165 -9.54 -32.88 18.04
C GLU A 165 -8.89 -31.56 18.52
N THR A 166 -7.57 -31.44 18.40
CA THR A 166 -6.81 -30.30 18.91
C THR A 166 -7.29 -28.99 18.29
N GLY A 167 -7.89 -28.12 19.10
CA GLY A 167 -8.54 -26.88 18.66
C GLY A 167 -10.04 -26.86 18.94
N TRP A 168 -10.61 -28.02 19.25
CA TRP A 168 -11.98 -28.24 19.68
C TRP A 168 -12.02 -28.64 21.16
N THR A 169 -13.14 -28.40 21.82
CA THR A 169 -13.40 -28.89 23.18
C THR A 169 -14.22 -30.18 23.11
N THR A 170 -13.72 -31.24 23.72
CA THR A 170 -14.41 -32.54 23.78
C THR A 170 -14.99 -32.78 25.17
N SER A 171 -16.19 -33.34 25.25
CA SER A 171 -16.79 -33.77 26.52
C SER A 171 -17.62 -35.04 26.33
N GLY A 172 -17.90 -35.73 27.43
CA GLY A 172 -18.74 -36.93 27.46
C GLY A 172 -18.10 -38.07 28.24
N THR A 173 -18.60 -39.29 28.02
CA THR A 173 -18.15 -40.50 28.73
C THR A 173 -18.04 -41.69 27.77
N ASN A 174 -17.07 -42.57 28.02
CA ASN A 174 -16.90 -43.84 27.31
C ASN A 174 -16.64 -43.69 25.80
N PHE A 175 -15.73 -42.78 25.42
CA PHE A 175 -15.31 -42.58 24.03
C PHE A 175 -13.78 -42.58 23.90
N ALA A 176 -13.30 -42.84 22.69
CA ALA A 176 -11.91 -42.66 22.28
C ALA A 176 -11.84 -41.82 21.00
N ILE A 177 -10.78 -41.02 20.88
CA ILE A 177 -10.48 -40.23 19.70
C ILE A 177 -9.14 -40.68 19.12
N THR A 178 -9.10 -40.86 17.81
CA THR A 178 -7.88 -41.22 17.08
C THR A 178 -7.85 -40.49 15.73
N PRO A 179 -6.66 -40.23 15.17
CA PRO A 179 -6.55 -39.75 13.80
C PRO A 179 -6.86 -40.88 12.81
N GLU A 180 -7.59 -40.57 11.74
CA GLU A 180 -7.77 -41.45 10.59
C GLU A 180 -6.96 -40.91 9.40
N LEU A 181 -6.10 -41.73 8.80
CA LEU A 181 -5.15 -41.33 7.76
C LEU A 181 -5.36 -42.05 6.42
N ALA A 182 -6.14 -43.13 6.40
CA ALA A 182 -6.33 -43.96 5.22
C ALA A 182 -7.71 -43.76 4.60
N ASP A 183 -8.75 -43.67 5.43
CA ASP A 183 -10.14 -43.56 5.01
C ASP A 183 -10.60 -42.10 5.05
N LEU A 184 -10.12 -41.30 4.10
CA LEU A 184 -10.40 -39.86 4.01
C LEU A 184 -11.60 -39.55 3.08
N PRO A 185 -12.28 -38.41 3.27
CA PRO A 185 -13.38 -38.02 2.39
C PRO A 185 -12.89 -37.80 0.95
N PRO A 186 -13.71 -38.13 -0.07
CA PRO A 186 -13.41 -37.73 -1.45
C PRO A 186 -13.19 -36.22 -1.56
N ASP A 187 -12.22 -35.84 -2.39
CA ASP A 187 -11.86 -34.45 -2.71
C ASP A 187 -11.52 -33.57 -1.50
N THR A 188 -11.17 -34.15 -0.34
CA THR A 188 -10.63 -33.34 0.77
C THR A 188 -9.27 -32.75 0.38
N ALA A 189 -9.02 -31.52 0.83
CA ALA A 189 -7.68 -30.92 0.79
C ALA A 189 -6.82 -31.35 2.00
N GLY A 190 -7.44 -31.99 2.99
CA GLY A 190 -6.82 -32.48 4.20
C GLY A 190 -6.08 -33.81 4.02
N ARG A 191 -5.42 -34.25 5.09
CA ARG A 191 -4.61 -35.47 5.17
C ARG A 191 -4.99 -36.34 6.36
N GLN A 192 -5.95 -35.90 7.17
CA GLN A 192 -6.36 -36.56 8.40
C GLN A 192 -7.83 -36.24 8.69
N ALA A 193 -8.61 -37.24 9.09
CA ALA A 193 -9.95 -37.05 9.62
C ALA A 193 -10.02 -37.36 11.13
N LEU A 194 -11.04 -36.81 11.79
CA LEU A 194 -11.36 -37.17 13.18
C LEU A 194 -12.09 -38.51 13.22
N HIS A 195 -11.52 -39.50 13.91
CA HIS A 195 -12.22 -40.74 14.25
C HIS A 195 -12.64 -40.75 15.72
N VAL A 196 -13.92 -40.98 15.96
CA VAL A 196 -14.52 -41.06 17.30
C VAL A 196 -15.35 -42.33 17.44
N ALA A 197 -15.05 -43.11 18.49
CA ALA A 197 -15.71 -44.39 18.74
C ALA A 197 -16.03 -44.58 20.23
N SER A 198 -17.14 -45.25 20.52
CA SER A 198 -17.53 -45.62 21.88
C SER A 198 -16.66 -46.76 22.41
N THR A 199 -16.18 -46.66 23.64
CA THR A 199 -15.38 -47.71 24.30
C THR A 199 -16.23 -48.66 25.15
N SER A 200 -17.41 -48.22 25.60
CA SER A 200 -18.41 -49.03 26.31
C SER A 200 -19.78 -48.36 26.26
N SER A 201 -20.85 -49.08 26.63
CA SER A 201 -22.22 -48.55 26.64
C SER A 201 -22.74 -48.37 28.08
N PRO A 202 -23.43 -47.26 28.42
CA PRO A 202 -23.79 -46.14 27.55
C PRO A 202 -22.60 -45.21 27.27
N ALA A 203 -22.52 -44.71 26.03
CA ALA A 203 -21.56 -43.69 25.62
C ALA A 203 -22.27 -42.40 25.19
N ASN A 204 -21.56 -41.29 25.35
CA ASN A 204 -21.92 -40.01 24.76
C ASN A 204 -20.64 -39.23 24.46
N PHE A 205 -20.71 -38.42 23.41
CA PHE A 205 -19.61 -37.59 22.97
C PHE A 205 -20.15 -36.26 22.46
N SER A 206 -19.45 -35.17 22.78
CA SER A 206 -19.68 -33.84 22.24
C SER A 206 -18.36 -33.22 21.82
N LEU A 207 -18.30 -32.76 20.58
CA LEU A 207 -17.23 -31.95 20.04
C LEU A 207 -17.74 -30.52 19.84
N THR A 208 -17.12 -29.55 20.49
CA THR A 208 -17.58 -28.15 20.49
C THR A 208 -16.49 -27.22 19.98
N ALA A 209 -16.82 -26.42 18.96
CA ALA A 209 -16.11 -25.19 18.63
C ALA A 209 -16.92 -24.02 19.18
N ASN A 210 -16.40 -23.38 20.22
CA ASN A 210 -16.94 -22.11 20.70
C ASN A 210 -16.55 -20.98 19.75
N ALA A 211 -17.24 -19.84 19.76
CA ALA A 211 -17.09 -18.64 18.93
C ALA A 211 -17.36 -17.37 19.77
N ASP A 212 -16.52 -16.34 19.59
CA ASP A 212 -16.74 -14.95 20.05
C ASP A 212 -17.20 -14.74 21.50
N THR A 213 -16.41 -15.15 22.51
CA THR A 213 -16.60 -14.62 23.88
C THR A 213 -15.32 -14.47 24.67
N TYR A 214 -15.04 -13.22 25.05
CA TYR A 214 -14.47 -12.85 26.34
C TYR A 214 -15.65 -12.58 27.30
N PRO A 215 -15.58 -12.89 28.61
CA PRO A 215 -16.69 -12.66 29.53
C PRO A 215 -17.28 -11.24 29.43
N GLY A 216 -18.55 -11.14 29.04
CA GLY A 216 -19.31 -9.88 28.98
C GLY A 216 -19.28 -9.12 27.65
N GLN A 217 -18.66 -9.65 26.58
CA GLN A 217 -18.50 -8.93 25.32
C GLN A 217 -18.63 -9.81 24.08
N ASN A 218 -19.22 -9.26 23.02
CA ASN A 218 -19.39 -9.90 21.72
C ASN A 218 -19.01 -8.92 20.64
N PHE A 219 -18.28 -9.40 19.66
CA PHE A 219 -17.80 -8.60 18.55
C PHE A 219 -18.47 -9.01 17.23
N LEU A 220 -19.12 -10.18 17.19
CA LEU A 220 -19.89 -10.69 16.06
C LEU A 220 -21.37 -10.87 16.44
N LEU A 221 -22.26 -10.34 15.60
CA LEU A 221 -23.68 -10.73 15.63
C LEU A 221 -23.99 -11.59 14.42
N LEU A 222 -24.68 -12.71 14.65
CA LEU A 222 -25.24 -13.54 13.60
C LEU A 222 -26.54 -12.90 13.10
N ASN A 223 -26.48 -12.27 11.93
CA ASN A 223 -27.63 -11.69 11.27
C ASN A 223 -27.62 -12.05 9.78
N GLY A 224 -28.64 -12.78 9.32
CA GLY A 224 -28.74 -13.32 7.97
C GLY A 224 -28.86 -14.84 7.93
N ARG A 225 -28.58 -15.41 6.77
CA ARG A 225 -28.62 -16.85 6.51
C ARG A 225 -27.23 -17.46 6.62
N PHE A 226 -27.11 -18.50 7.43
CA PHE A 226 -25.87 -19.22 7.68
C PHE A 226 -25.98 -20.67 7.25
N ARG A 227 -24.82 -21.28 7.00
CA ARG A 227 -24.69 -22.71 6.68
C ARG A 227 -23.58 -23.33 7.49
N VAL A 228 -23.86 -24.50 8.07
CA VAL A 228 -22.83 -25.44 8.53
C VAL A 228 -22.70 -26.53 7.48
N THR A 229 -21.49 -26.74 6.96
CA THR A 229 -21.15 -27.84 6.06
C THR A 229 -20.11 -28.74 6.73
N PHE A 230 -20.21 -30.05 6.58
CA PHE A 230 -19.20 -31.00 7.05
C PHE A 230 -19.30 -32.31 6.29
N LYS A 231 -18.23 -33.09 6.29
CA LYS A 231 -18.22 -34.46 5.77
C LYS A 231 -18.21 -35.45 6.92
N ALA A 232 -19.04 -36.48 6.86
CA ALA A 232 -19.05 -37.52 7.88
C ALA A 232 -19.45 -38.89 7.30
N LYS A 233 -19.05 -39.94 8.00
CA LYS A 233 -19.54 -41.32 7.79
C LYS A 233 -19.59 -42.09 9.09
N SER A 234 -20.40 -43.13 9.12
CA SER A 234 -20.44 -44.11 10.18
C SER A 234 -19.72 -45.40 9.79
N ARG A 235 -19.06 -46.02 10.77
CA ARG A 235 -18.45 -47.35 10.67
C ARG A 235 -19.22 -48.45 11.40
N ALA A 236 -20.16 -48.09 12.28
CA ALA A 236 -21.01 -49.02 13.00
C ALA A 236 -22.50 -48.90 12.61
N GLY A 237 -22.78 -48.87 11.30
CA GLY A 237 -24.14 -48.88 10.75
C GLY A 237 -24.84 -47.51 10.74
N THR A 238 -26.16 -47.49 10.91
CA THR A 238 -26.92 -46.22 10.90
C THR A 238 -26.80 -45.53 12.25
N GLN A 239 -26.16 -44.36 12.28
CA GLN A 239 -25.99 -43.54 13.49
C GLN A 239 -26.59 -42.15 13.31
N ALA A 240 -27.08 -41.55 14.40
CA ALA A 240 -27.55 -40.17 14.40
C ALA A 240 -26.47 -39.24 14.97
N LEU A 241 -26.07 -38.24 14.18
CA LEU A 241 -25.20 -37.15 14.62
C LEU A 241 -26.05 -35.90 14.83
N ASN A 242 -26.07 -35.38 16.05
CA ASN A 242 -26.78 -34.16 16.39
C ASN A 242 -25.86 -32.95 16.17
N VAL A 243 -26.28 -32.00 15.34
CA VAL A 243 -25.54 -30.77 15.04
C VAL A 243 -26.29 -29.59 15.65
N VAL A 244 -25.59 -28.81 16.48
CA VAL A 244 -26.18 -27.68 17.21
C VAL A 244 -25.36 -26.42 16.98
N VAL A 245 -26.05 -25.33 16.62
CA VAL A 245 -25.48 -23.97 16.68
C VAL A 245 -26.29 -23.18 17.69
N ARG A 246 -25.63 -22.67 18.73
CA ARG A 246 -26.30 -21.93 19.81
C ARG A 246 -25.42 -20.85 20.44
N ARG A 247 -26.07 -19.80 20.92
CA ARG A 247 -25.53 -18.77 21.82
C ARG A 247 -26.44 -18.66 23.05
N THR A 248 -27.15 -17.54 23.22
CA THR A 248 -28.28 -17.38 24.16
C THR A 248 -29.56 -18.04 23.62
N ALA A 249 -29.72 -18.05 22.29
CA ALA A 249 -30.73 -18.82 21.58
C ALA A 249 -30.09 -20.03 20.89
N THR A 250 -30.90 -21.03 20.55
CA THR A 250 -30.49 -22.14 19.68
C THR A 250 -30.95 -21.84 18.26
N TYR A 251 -29.98 -21.71 17.34
CA TYR A 251 -30.22 -21.36 15.93
C TYR A 251 -30.36 -22.59 15.05
N LEU A 252 -29.59 -23.63 15.36
CA LEU A 252 -29.63 -24.93 14.70
C LEU A 252 -29.63 -26.02 15.78
N ASN A 253 -30.51 -27.01 15.65
CA ASN A 253 -30.47 -28.25 16.41
C ASN A 253 -31.10 -29.36 15.56
N THR A 254 -30.27 -30.15 14.90
CA THR A 254 -30.72 -31.08 13.86
C THR A 254 -29.98 -32.39 13.98
N ASN A 255 -30.72 -33.50 13.95
CA ASN A 255 -30.14 -34.82 13.81
C ASN A 255 -29.98 -35.14 12.33
N VAL A 256 -28.77 -35.48 11.92
CA VAL A 256 -28.49 -36.08 10.61
C VAL A 256 -28.21 -37.58 10.77
N THR A 257 -28.63 -38.36 9.80
CA THR A 257 -28.32 -39.79 9.77
C THR A 257 -27.03 -40.01 9.00
N LEU A 258 -26.04 -40.60 9.68
CA LEU A 258 -24.75 -40.96 9.10
C LEU A 258 -24.87 -42.21 8.21
N THR A 259 -24.24 -42.16 7.05
CA THR A 259 -24.16 -43.26 6.09
C THR A 259 -22.84 -44.02 6.22
N ALA A 260 -22.76 -45.24 5.67
CA ALA A 260 -21.51 -46.00 5.61
C ALA A 260 -20.46 -45.39 4.65
N ALA A 261 -20.93 -44.67 3.62
CA ALA A 261 -20.09 -43.88 2.73
C ALA A 261 -19.88 -42.46 3.29
N TRP A 262 -18.79 -41.81 2.90
CA TRP A 262 -18.58 -40.38 3.14
C TRP A 262 -19.67 -39.56 2.46
N THR A 263 -20.37 -38.74 3.25
CA THR A 263 -21.44 -37.86 2.77
C THR A 263 -21.15 -36.44 3.23
N THR A 264 -21.41 -35.46 2.34
CA THR A 264 -21.39 -34.04 2.69
C THR A 264 -22.76 -33.63 3.20
N TYR A 265 -22.81 -33.08 4.41
CA TYR A 265 -24.01 -32.55 5.03
C TYR A 265 -23.96 -31.03 4.99
N ALA A 266 -25.06 -30.38 4.58
CA ALA A 266 -25.19 -28.93 4.55
C ALA A 266 -26.49 -28.52 5.26
N LEU A 267 -26.35 -27.78 6.35
CA LEU A 267 -27.44 -27.40 7.23
C LEU A 267 -27.57 -25.87 7.26
N ASP A 268 -28.65 -25.37 6.67
CA ASP A 268 -28.97 -23.95 6.64
C ASP A 268 -29.81 -23.54 7.84
N PHE A 269 -29.54 -22.35 8.37
CA PHE A 269 -30.37 -21.72 9.40
C PHE A 269 -30.32 -20.20 9.28
N ASN A 270 -31.30 -19.53 9.87
CA ASN A 270 -31.33 -18.07 9.94
C ASN A 270 -31.01 -17.62 11.36
N ALA A 271 -30.30 -16.49 11.46
CA ALA A 271 -30.08 -15.79 12.71
C ALA A 271 -30.42 -14.31 12.53
N ALA A 272 -30.88 -13.66 13.61
CA ALA A 272 -31.28 -12.26 13.61
C ALA A 272 -30.91 -11.63 14.96
N GLU A 273 -29.63 -11.71 15.32
CA GLU A 273 -29.12 -11.09 16.54
C GLU A 273 -29.17 -9.56 16.43
N VAL A 274 -29.65 -8.91 17.49
CA VAL A 274 -29.67 -7.44 17.67
C VAL A 274 -29.02 -7.06 19.00
N GLY A 275 -28.40 -5.89 19.08
CA GLY A 275 -27.77 -5.39 20.31
C GLY A 275 -26.47 -6.12 20.69
N SER A 276 -26.10 -6.14 21.97
CA SER A 276 -24.95 -6.90 22.49
C SER A 276 -25.42 -8.20 23.16
N ALA A 277 -25.23 -9.37 22.53
CA ALA A 277 -25.79 -10.66 22.99
C ALA A 277 -24.81 -11.46 23.89
N PRO A 278 -24.86 -11.39 25.24
CA PRO A 278 -23.74 -11.67 26.16
C PRO A 278 -23.25 -13.13 26.31
N GLY A 279 -23.56 -14.06 25.41
CA GLY A 279 -23.23 -15.50 25.54
C GLY A 279 -22.24 -16.02 24.50
N GLY A 280 -21.64 -17.20 24.75
CA GLY A 280 -20.73 -17.90 23.82
C GLY A 280 -21.45 -18.45 22.60
N LEU A 281 -21.06 -18.08 21.38
CA LEU A 281 -21.52 -18.79 20.20
C LEU A 281 -20.84 -20.17 20.19
N SER A 282 -21.54 -21.22 19.80
CA SER A 282 -20.94 -22.55 19.74
C SER A 282 -21.55 -23.36 18.60
N LEU A 283 -20.67 -24.09 17.90
CA LEU A 283 -20.99 -25.17 16.98
C LEU A 283 -20.66 -26.48 17.68
N GLN A 284 -21.62 -27.40 17.75
CA GLN A 284 -21.50 -28.67 18.46
C GLN A 284 -21.89 -29.85 17.57
N PHE A 285 -21.13 -30.93 17.69
CA PHE A 285 -21.41 -32.23 17.11
C PHE A 285 -21.55 -33.23 18.25
N ASN A 286 -22.76 -33.79 18.44
CA ASN A 286 -23.06 -34.69 19.53
C ASN A 286 -23.45 -36.08 19.02
N LEU A 287 -22.83 -37.10 19.59
CA LEU A 287 -23.16 -38.51 19.37
C LEU A 287 -23.69 -39.11 20.67
N TYR A 288 -24.81 -39.81 20.55
CA TYR A 288 -25.44 -40.52 21.67
C TYR A 288 -25.50 -42.01 21.35
N THR A 289 -25.55 -42.86 22.38
CA THR A 289 -25.54 -44.34 22.27
C THR A 289 -24.17 -44.90 21.85
N ALA A 290 -24.09 -46.16 21.39
CA ALA A 290 -22.85 -46.70 20.84
C ALA A 290 -22.60 -46.10 19.46
N PHE A 291 -21.39 -45.62 19.20
CA PHE A 291 -21.03 -44.95 17.95
C PHE A 291 -19.62 -45.32 17.49
N ASP A 292 -19.41 -45.14 16.20
CA ASP A 292 -18.12 -45.27 15.51
C ASP A 292 -18.28 -44.47 14.21
N ALA A 293 -17.64 -43.30 14.16
CA ALA A 293 -17.85 -42.29 13.15
C ALA A 293 -16.56 -41.55 12.78
N LEU A 294 -16.51 -41.09 11.53
CA LEU A 294 -15.52 -40.16 11.03
C LEU A 294 -16.17 -38.81 10.74
N LEU A 295 -15.44 -37.73 11.02
CA LEU A 295 -15.84 -36.35 10.76
C LEU A 295 -14.66 -35.58 10.14
N ASP A 296 -14.95 -34.77 9.12
CA ASP A 296 -13.96 -33.95 8.45
C ASP A 296 -14.57 -32.71 7.74
N ASP A 297 -13.73 -31.84 7.21
CA ASP A 297 -14.07 -30.72 6.32
C ASP A 297 -15.21 -29.82 6.84
N VAL A 298 -15.10 -29.35 8.10
CA VAL A 298 -16.13 -28.51 8.72
C VAL A 298 -16.02 -27.06 8.28
N SER A 299 -17.13 -26.48 7.82
CA SER A 299 -17.26 -25.07 7.50
C SER A 299 -18.50 -24.47 8.16
N PHE A 300 -18.38 -23.27 8.68
CA PHE A 300 -19.48 -22.47 9.24
C PHE A 300 -19.37 -21.04 8.70
N THR A 301 -20.24 -20.69 7.75
CA THR A 301 -20.17 -19.41 7.02
C THR A 301 -21.54 -18.77 6.85
N GLN A 302 -21.54 -17.46 6.58
CA GLN A 302 -22.72 -16.73 6.12
C GLN A 302 -22.86 -16.89 4.60
N VAL A 303 -24.02 -17.35 4.13
CA VAL A 303 -24.25 -17.67 2.71
C VAL A 303 -24.89 -16.54 1.92
N ASP A 304 -25.42 -15.53 2.60
CA ASP A 304 -26.00 -14.31 2.03
C ASP A 304 -25.10 -13.08 2.25
N SER A 305 -23.78 -13.29 2.30
CA SER A 305 -22.79 -12.19 2.36
C SER A 305 -22.70 -11.41 1.03
N ASP A 306 -22.04 -10.25 1.07
CA ASP A 306 -21.87 -9.37 -0.10
C ASP A 306 -21.15 -10.10 -1.25
N ALA A 307 -21.87 -10.29 -2.35
CA ALA A 307 -21.33 -10.92 -3.56
C ALA A 307 -20.18 -10.10 -4.20
N GLY A 308 -20.08 -8.80 -3.89
CA GLY A 308 -18.98 -7.94 -4.32
C GLY A 308 -17.67 -8.14 -3.54
N ASN A 309 -17.68 -8.92 -2.45
CA ASN A 309 -16.51 -9.29 -1.68
C ASN A 309 -16.13 -10.76 -1.93
N PRO A 310 -15.19 -11.05 -2.86
CA PRO A 310 -14.76 -12.42 -3.17
C PRO A 310 -13.79 -12.98 -2.13
N THR A 311 -13.28 -12.16 -1.19
CA THR A 311 -12.22 -12.55 -0.27
C THR A 311 -12.73 -13.47 0.84
N ALA A 312 -11.80 -14.17 1.51
CA ALA A 312 -12.10 -14.97 2.70
C ALA A 312 -12.42 -14.13 3.96
N TYR A 313 -12.31 -12.80 3.86
CA TYR A 313 -12.55 -11.86 4.96
C TYR A 313 -14.00 -11.37 4.96
N ARG A 314 -14.54 -11.09 6.14
CA ARG A 314 -15.91 -10.58 6.29
C ARG A 314 -16.07 -9.23 5.61
N ASP A 315 -17.28 -8.95 5.14
CA ASP A 315 -17.62 -7.72 4.43
C ASP A 315 -17.32 -6.48 5.28
N ALA A 316 -17.57 -6.54 6.59
CA ALA A 316 -17.27 -5.44 7.50
C ALA A 316 -15.77 -5.11 7.59
N VAL A 317 -14.89 -6.11 7.49
CA VAL A 317 -13.43 -5.92 7.51
C VAL A 317 -12.97 -5.29 6.20
N VAL A 318 -13.47 -5.81 5.07
CA VAL A 318 -13.18 -5.25 3.75
C VAL A 318 -13.67 -3.81 3.64
N ASN A 319 -14.86 -3.51 4.16
CA ASN A 319 -15.42 -2.15 4.19
C ASN A 319 -14.58 -1.22 5.06
N ALA A 320 -14.14 -1.66 6.25
CA ALA A 320 -13.26 -0.86 7.10
C ALA A 320 -11.91 -0.57 6.41
N LEU A 321 -11.34 -1.54 5.70
CA LEU A 321 -10.09 -1.36 4.96
C LEU A 321 -10.27 -0.46 3.73
N LYS A 322 -11.37 -0.59 2.99
CA LYS A 322 -11.72 0.32 1.88
C LYS A 322 -11.94 1.75 2.37
N LEU A 323 -12.49 1.92 3.58
CA LEU A 323 -12.62 3.23 4.22
C LEU A 323 -11.27 3.80 4.66
N TYR A 324 -10.40 2.97 5.25
CA TYR A 324 -9.06 3.37 5.71
C TYR A 324 -8.08 3.66 4.57
N ARG A 325 -8.25 2.97 3.43
CA ARG A 325 -7.42 3.08 2.21
C ARG A 325 -5.92 2.87 2.46
N PRO A 326 -5.50 1.76 3.09
CA PRO A 326 -4.10 1.55 3.43
C PRO A 326 -3.21 1.51 2.18
N GLY A 327 -2.01 2.09 2.28
CA GLY A 327 -0.99 1.90 1.25
C GLY A 327 -0.32 0.53 1.34
N ILE A 328 -0.24 -0.01 2.55
CA ILE A 328 0.35 -1.31 2.86
C ILE A 328 -0.54 -2.05 3.86
N LEU A 329 -0.72 -3.35 3.66
CA LEU A 329 -1.22 -4.25 4.69
C LEU A 329 -0.09 -5.15 5.16
N ARG A 330 0.13 -5.19 6.48
CA ARG A 330 1.05 -6.16 7.08
C ARG A 330 0.29 -7.35 7.64
N GLY A 331 0.61 -8.54 7.13
CA GLY A 331 0.02 -9.81 7.51
C GLY A 331 0.78 -10.43 8.69
N TRP A 332 0.48 -10.00 9.91
CA TRP A 332 1.05 -10.58 11.12
C TRP A 332 0.11 -11.66 11.72
N GLN A 333 0.54 -12.92 11.70
CA GLN A 333 -0.20 -14.08 12.24
C GLN A 333 0.70 -14.99 13.10
N GLU A 334 1.77 -14.43 13.68
CA GLU A 334 2.80 -15.20 14.43
C GLU A 334 3.41 -16.39 13.63
N PRO A 335 3.85 -16.22 12.36
CA PRO A 335 4.17 -17.34 11.48
C PRO A 335 5.52 -18.03 11.78
N HIS A 336 6.15 -17.81 12.94
CA HIS A 336 7.55 -18.21 13.22
C HIS A 336 7.90 -19.68 12.91
N GLY A 337 6.95 -20.60 13.05
CA GLY A 337 7.13 -22.05 12.81
C GLY A 337 6.47 -22.57 11.54
N GLU A 338 6.02 -21.69 10.65
CA GLU A 338 5.24 -22.08 9.47
C GLU A 338 6.12 -22.52 8.30
N SER A 339 5.62 -23.49 7.52
CA SER A 339 6.19 -23.87 6.22
C SER A 339 5.49 -23.11 5.08
N LEU A 340 6.18 -22.97 3.94
CA LEU A 340 5.53 -22.42 2.74
C LEU A 340 4.28 -23.20 2.36
N ASP A 341 4.36 -24.54 2.37
CA ASP A 341 3.25 -25.40 1.97
C ASP A 341 2.03 -25.23 2.87
N ASN A 342 2.22 -25.01 4.18
CA ASN A 342 1.10 -24.74 5.08
C ASN A 342 0.53 -23.33 4.91
N GLN A 343 1.39 -22.33 4.65
CA GLN A 343 0.97 -20.95 4.32
C GLN A 343 0.15 -20.88 3.02
N LEU A 344 0.36 -21.81 2.10
CA LEU A 344 -0.35 -21.88 0.82
C LEU A 344 -1.51 -22.88 0.82
N ALA A 345 -1.63 -23.71 1.85
CA ALA A 345 -2.69 -24.72 1.92
C ALA A 345 -4.07 -24.05 2.01
N PRO A 346 -5.11 -24.63 1.37
CA PRO A 346 -6.50 -24.24 1.61
C PRO A 346 -6.87 -24.35 3.10
N PRO A 347 -7.85 -23.59 3.61
CA PRO A 347 -8.20 -23.58 5.03
C PRO A 347 -8.42 -24.97 5.66
N LEU A 348 -9.07 -25.89 4.93
CA LEU A 348 -9.34 -27.26 5.41
C LEU A 348 -8.10 -28.17 5.41
N GLY A 349 -7.06 -27.83 4.65
CA GLY A 349 -5.82 -28.63 4.57
C GLY A 349 -4.65 -28.05 5.38
N ARG A 350 -4.91 -27.05 6.24
CA ARG A 350 -3.90 -26.37 7.07
C ARG A 350 -3.69 -27.11 8.37
N ARG A 351 -2.42 -27.36 8.66
CA ARG A 351 -1.95 -27.82 9.97
C ARG A 351 -1.83 -26.65 10.93
N ARG A 352 -1.95 -26.95 12.21
CA ARG A 352 -1.55 -26.02 13.27
C ARG A 352 -0.03 -26.04 13.40
N ALA A 353 0.60 -24.87 13.42
CA ALA A 353 2.05 -24.77 13.52
C ALA A 353 2.50 -24.32 14.91
N GLY A 354 3.69 -24.74 15.29
CA GLY A 354 4.37 -24.26 16.49
C GLY A 354 5.86 -24.09 16.26
N PHE A 355 6.49 -23.30 17.13
CA PHE A 355 7.92 -23.02 17.09
C PHE A 355 8.58 -23.07 18.48
N THR A 356 7.78 -23.11 19.55
CA THR A 356 8.28 -22.97 20.92
C THR A 356 9.06 -24.19 21.41
N LEU A 357 10.14 -23.92 22.15
CA LEU A 357 10.92 -24.94 22.86
C LEU A 357 10.35 -25.27 24.26
N TYR A 358 9.40 -24.49 24.77
CA TYR A 358 8.91 -24.54 26.17
C TYR A 358 7.50 -25.08 26.37
N GLY A 359 6.68 -25.12 25.33
CA GLY A 359 5.26 -25.43 25.50
C GLY A 359 4.68 -26.10 24.28
N THR A 360 3.55 -26.78 24.48
CA THR A 360 2.79 -27.39 23.39
C THR A 360 1.86 -26.39 22.68
N ALA A 361 2.04 -25.09 22.97
CA ALA A 361 1.20 -24.02 22.43
C ALA A 361 1.42 -23.91 20.92
N GLN A 362 0.31 -23.99 20.18
CA GLN A 362 0.30 -23.96 18.72
C GLN A 362 -0.45 -22.71 18.25
N ALA A 363 0.16 -22.00 17.31
CA ALA A 363 -0.50 -20.93 16.58
C ALA A 363 -1.58 -21.52 15.65
N ASN A 364 -2.66 -20.76 15.44
CA ASN A 364 -3.65 -21.09 14.43
C ASN A 364 -3.38 -20.22 13.21
N LEU A 365 -3.27 -20.83 12.03
CA LEU A 365 -3.12 -20.11 10.78
C LEU A 365 -4.51 -19.81 10.18
N GLN A 366 -5.03 -18.63 10.49
CA GLN A 366 -6.41 -18.24 10.17
C GLN A 366 -6.65 -18.10 8.69
N TYR A 367 -5.71 -17.39 8.07
CA TYR A 367 -5.59 -17.19 6.66
C TYR A 367 -4.13 -17.47 6.30
N GLY A 368 -3.94 -18.03 5.11
CA GLY A 368 -2.63 -18.20 4.52
C GLY A 368 -2.27 -16.99 3.69
N TRP A 369 -1.11 -17.06 3.02
CA TRP A 369 -0.69 -15.99 2.13
C TRP A 369 -1.59 -15.84 0.90
N HIS A 370 -2.26 -16.90 0.44
CA HIS A 370 -3.17 -16.77 -0.70
C HIS A 370 -4.34 -15.82 -0.40
N GLU A 371 -5.09 -16.07 0.67
CA GLU A 371 -6.25 -15.22 0.99
C GLU A 371 -5.80 -13.80 1.37
N PHE A 372 -4.65 -13.67 2.03
CA PHE A 372 -4.09 -12.35 2.35
C PHE A 372 -3.72 -11.55 1.11
N LEU A 373 -3.15 -12.19 0.08
CA LEU A 373 -2.84 -11.55 -1.19
C LEU A 373 -4.12 -11.15 -1.95
N GLU A 374 -5.16 -11.99 -1.93
CA GLU A 374 -6.48 -11.64 -2.47
C GLU A 374 -7.08 -10.42 -1.78
N LEU A 375 -6.96 -10.32 -0.45
CA LEU A 375 -7.39 -9.14 0.29
C LEU A 375 -6.62 -7.89 -0.14
N CYS A 376 -5.29 -7.98 -0.21
CA CYS A 376 -4.43 -6.87 -0.62
C CYS A 376 -4.78 -6.37 -2.03
N GLU A 377 -4.97 -7.29 -2.98
CA GLU A 377 -5.42 -6.95 -4.34
C GLU A 377 -6.80 -6.27 -4.29
N HIS A 378 -7.74 -6.83 -3.54
CA HIS A 378 -9.12 -6.34 -3.49
C HIS A 378 -9.27 -4.95 -2.85
N VAL A 379 -8.42 -4.60 -1.88
CA VAL A 379 -8.42 -3.27 -1.23
C VAL A 379 -7.40 -2.29 -1.83
N GLY A 380 -6.57 -2.75 -2.76
CA GLY A 380 -5.55 -1.93 -3.43
C GLY A 380 -4.37 -1.57 -2.53
N ALA A 381 -3.93 -2.48 -1.67
CA ALA A 381 -2.79 -2.29 -0.78
C ALA A 381 -1.61 -3.19 -1.17
N GLU A 382 -0.38 -2.72 -0.93
CA GLU A 382 0.80 -3.57 -1.04
C GLU A 382 0.81 -4.62 0.08
N PRO A 383 1.04 -5.92 -0.21
CA PRO A 383 1.20 -6.92 0.84
C PRO A 383 2.57 -6.84 1.50
N TRP A 384 2.58 -6.97 2.82
CA TRP A 384 3.78 -7.15 3.61
C TRP A 384 3.70 -8.49 4.36
N LEU A 385 4.45 -9.47 3.83
CA LEU A 385 4.50 -10.85 4.31
C LEU A 385 5.67 -11.02 5.27
N VAL A 386 5.41 -11.64 6.41
CA VAL A 386 6.47 -12.03 7.37
C VAL A 386 6.91 -13.45 7.07
N VAL A 387 8.12 -13.58 6.52
CA VAL A 387 8.76 -14.85 6.20
C VAL A 387 9.33 -15.47 7.49
N PRO A 388 8.99 -16.73 7.83
CA PRO A 388 9.51 -17.38 9.04
C PRO A 388 11.04 -17.47 9.05
N ILE A 389 11.67 -17.36 10.22
CA ILE A 389 13.14 -17.49 10.35
C ILE A 389 13.60 -18.92 10.02
N THR A 390 12.71 -19.89 10.20
CA THR A 390 12.89 -21.31 9.92
C THR A 390 12.84 -21.67 8.43
N PHE A 391 12.47 -20.73 7.55
CA PHE A 391 12.41 -20.98 6.10
C PHE A 391 13.74 -21.50 5.56
N SER A 392 13.65 -22.53 4.72
CA SER A 392 14.76 -23.01 3.89
C SER A 392 14.94 -22.16 2.62
N THR A 393 16.09 -22.31 1.96
CA THR A 393 16.33 -21.71 0.63
C THR A 393 15.34 -22.26 -0.41
N GLN A 394 14.98 -23.54 -0.31
CA GLN A 394 13.97 -24.15 -1.20
C GLN A 394 12.58 -23.53 -1.02
N GLU A 395 12.16 -23.28 0.23
CA GLU A 395 10.90 -22.57 0.50
C GLU A 395 10.94 -21.12 0.00
N MET A 396 12.07 -20.42 0.15
CA MET A 396 12.19 -19.07 -0.39
C MET A 396 12.09 -19.04 -1.93
N ALA A 397 12.76 -19.97 -2.63
CA ALA A 397 12.64 -20.10 -4.08
C ALA A 397 11.20 -20.45 -4.51
N GLY A 398 10.55 -21.36 -3.78
CA GLY A 398 9.15 -21.72 -4.00
C GLY A 398 8.19 -20.56 -3.78
N LEU A 399 8.46 -19.69 -2.80
CA LEU A 399 7.68 -18.47 -2.58
C LEU A 399 7.79 -17.51 -3.76
N ILE A 400 9.01 -17.24 -4.26
CA ILE A 400 9.17 -16.38 -5.44
C ILE A 400 8.47 -17.00 -6.67
N GLU A 401 8.59 -18.30 -6.87
CA GLU A 401 7.88 -18.99 -7.95
C GLU A 401 6.35 -18.89 -7.78
N TYR A 402 5.83 -19.01 -6.55
CA TYR A 402 4.41 -18.82 -6.29
C TYR A 402 3.93 -17.40 -6.65
N LEU A 403 4.75 -16.39 -6.35
CA LEU A 403 4.42 -14.98 -6.58
C LEU A 403 4.57 -14.56 -8.05
N THR A 404 5.45 -15.20 -8.82
CA THR A 404 5.90 -14.72 -10.15
C THR A 404 5.75 -15.74 -11.28
N GLY A 405 5.73 -17.04 -10.96
CA GLY A 405 5.88 -18.12 -11.92
C GLY A 405 4.64 -18.38 -12.77
N PRO A 406 4.80 -18.91 -14.00
CA PRO A 406 3.68 -19.29 -14.87
C PRO A 406 2.93 -20.52 -14.33
N THR A 407 1.71 -20.74 -14.81
CA THR A 407 0.81 -21.80 -14.30
C THR A 407 1.28 -23.23 -14.55
N ASN A 408 2.35 -23.43 -15.32
CA ASN A 408 2.95 -24.74 -15.59
C ASN A 408 4.15 -25.07 -14.68
N THR A 409 4.53 -24.20 -13.74
CA THR A 409 5.51 -24.51 -12.70
C THR A 409 4.82 -25.04 -11.43
N PRO A 410 5.51 -25.79 -10.54
CA PRO A 410 4.88 -26.40 -9.37
C PRO A 410 4.07 -25.43 -8.49
N TYR A 411 4.63 -24.28 -8.13
CA TYR A 411 3.96 -23.28 -7.29
C TYR A 411 3.04 -22.36 -8.11
N GLY A 412 3.35 -22.09 -9.37
CA GLY A 412 2.44 -21.36 -10.26
C GLY A 412 1.14 -22.13 -10.54
N ALA A 413 1.22 -23.46 -10.68
CA ALA A 413 0.06 -24.35 -10.81
C ALA A 413 -0.79 -24.35 -9.53
N ARG A 414 -0.16 -24.37 -8.35
CA ARG A 414 -0.87 -24.27 -7.06
C ARG A 414 -1.59 -22.93 -6.91
N ARG A 415 -0.98 -21.82 -7.33
CA ARG A 415 -1.62 -20.50 -7.36
C ARG A 415 -2.85 -20.51 -8.29
N ALA A 416 -2.68 -21.03 -9.51
CA ALA A 416 -3.76 -21.14 -10.49
C ALA A 416 -4.92 -22.02 -10.00
N ALA A 417 -4.64 -23.15 -9.34
CA ALA A 417 -5.64 -24.05 -8.78
C ALA A 417 -6.47 -23.41 -7.66
N ARG A 418 -5.95 -22.35 -7.02
CA ARG A 418 -6.69 -21.55 -6.03
C ARG A 418 -7.54 -20.44 -6.65
N GLY A 419 -7.57 -20.34 -7.99
CA GLY A 419 -8.38 -19.35 -8.72
C GLY A 419 -7.60 -18.15 -9.23
N HIS A 420 -6.28 -18.09 -9.03
CA HIS A 420 -5.44 -16.95 -9.43
C HIS A 420 -4.34 -17.36 -10.41
N PRO A 421 -4.63 -17.47 -11.72
CA PRO A 421 -3.65 -17.93 -12.71
C PRO A 421 -2.56 -16.88 -13.01
N ALA A 422 -2.86 -15.59 -12.88
CA ALA A 422 -1.90 -14.53 -13.11
C ALA A 422 -0.85 -14.48 -11.99
N PRO A 423 0.42 -14.17 -12.27
CA PRO A 423 1.39 -13.81 -11.23
C PRO A 423 0.90 -12.67 -10.34
N TRP A 424 1.14 -12.77 -9.02
CA TRP A 424 0.79 -11.71 -8.07
C TRP A 424 1.51 -10.40 -8.37
N THR A 425 2.74 -10.47 -8.90
CA THR A 425 3.51 -9.29 -9.33
C THR A 425 2.91 -8.53 -10.52
N ASP A 426 1.97 -9.14 -11.26
CA ASP A 426 1.30 -8.47 -12.38
C ASP A 426 0.16 -7.57 -11.89
N VAL A 427 -0.50 -7.94 -10.79
CA VAL A 427 -1.66 -7.25 -10.23
C VAL A 427 -1.33 -6.37 -9.03
N LEU A 428 -0.27 -6.70 -8.30
CA LEU A 428 0.20 -5.92 -7.15
C LEU A 428 1.41 -5.05 -7.53
N PRO A 429 1.49 -3.80 -7.03
CA PRO A 429 2.57 -2.89 -7.42
C PRO A 429 3.91 -3.29 -6.79
N LYS A 430 3.90 -3.74 -5.53
CA LYS A 430 5.08 -4.21 -4.79
C LYS A 430 4.69 -5.17 -3.67
N ILE A 431 5.55 -6.14 -3.38
CA ILE A 431 5.40 -7.12 -2.31
C ILE A 431 6.58 -7.00 -1.34
N HIS A 432 6.32 -6.75 -0.06
CA HIS A 432 7.32 -6.69 0.99
C HIS A 432 7.50 -8.08 1.63
N LEU A 433 8.74 -8.56 1.71
CA LEU A 433 9.10 -9.84 2.33
C LEU A 433 10.02 -9.58 3.53
N GLU A 434 9.46 -9.61 4.73
CA GLU A 434 10.18 -9.38 5.99
C GLU A 434 10.75 -10.68 6.54
N PHE A 435 12.04 -10.70 6.83
CA PHE A 435 12.67 -11.90 7.40
C PHE A 435 12.49 -11.97 8.92
N GLY A 436 11.54 -12.77 9.36
CA GLY A 436 11.15 -12.92 10.76
C GLY A 436 10.41 -11.71 11.32
N ASN A 437 9.97 -11.83 12.55
CA ASN A 437 9.44 -10.71 13.35
C ASN A 437 10.18 -10.70 14.68
N GLU A 438 10.53 -9.50 15.16
CA GLU A 438 11.15 -9.32 16.48
C GLU A 438 12.27 -10.31 16.80
N ALA A 439 13.21 -10.50 15.87
CA ALA A 439 14.24 -11.53 16.00
C ALA A 439 15.15 -11.37 17.25
N TRP A 440 15.15 -10.19 17.88
CA TRP A 440 15.81 -9.90 19.16
C TRP A 440 15.07 -10.46 20.37
N ASN A 441 13.75 -10.66 20.27
CA ASN A 441 12.86 -11.00 21.36
C ASN A 441 12.86 -12.51 21.65
N GLY A 442 14.03 -13.02 22.04
CA GLY A 442 14.23 -14.43 22.38
C GLY A 442 13.42 -14.88 23.59
N PHE A 443 12.96 -13.97 24.44
CA PHE A 443 12.14 -14.29 25.60
C PHE A 443 10.68 -14.55 25.25
N THR A 444 10.10 -13.82 24.29
CA THR A 444 8.73 -14.07 23.85
C THR A 444 8.67 -15.19 22.82
N TYR A 445 9.63 -15.25 21.90
CA TYR A 445 9.56 -16.12 20.72
C TYR A 445 10.63 -17.22 20.73
N PHE A 446 10.85 -17.89 21.87
CA PHE A 446 11.82 -18.99 21.98
C PHE A 446 11.63 -20.04 20.89
N GLY A 447 12.70 -20.38 20.16
CA GLY A 447 12.64 -21.31 19.02
C GLY A 447 12.09 -20.71 17.73
N GLY A 448 11.58 -19.48 17.75
CA GLY A 448 11.06 -18.76 16.58
C GLY A 448 11.99 -17.66 16.06
N VAL A 449 13.12 -17.41 16.74
CA VAL A 449 14.00 -16.26 16.47
C VAL A 449 15.49 -16.56 16.58
N MET A 450 16.31 -15.71 15.96
CA MET A 450 17.77 -15.68 16.08
C MET A 450 18.22 -14.36 16.70
N THR A 451 18.52 -14.36 18.01
CA THR A 451 18.79 -13.12 18.77
C THR A 451 20.12 -12.48 18.42
N GLN A 452 21.12 -13.29 18.07
CA GLN A 452 22.46 -12.83 17.73
C GLN A 452 22.47 -12.13 16.36
N SER A 453 23.00 -10.89 16.32
CA SER A 453 22.93 -10.01 15.15
C SER A 453 23.61 -10.59 13.91
N VAL A 454 24.87 -10.99 14.01
CA VAL A 454 25.64 -11.49 12.84
C VAL A 454 25.01 -12.77 12.26
N PRO A 455 24.67 -13.81 13.06
CA PRO A 455 23.96 -14.99 12.54
C PRO A 455 22.62 -14.65 11.87
N TYR A 456 21.80 -13.80 12.49
CA TYR A 456 20.51 -13.38 11.93
C TYR A 456 20.68 -12.65 10.58
N GLY A 457 21.57 -11.65 10.52
CA GLY A 457 21.82 -10.89 9.30
C GLY A 457 22.37 -11.75 8.16
N ASN A 458 23.26 -12.69 8.45
CA ASN A 458 23.77 -13.62 7.43
C ASN A 458 22.69 -14.57 6.92
N ARG A 459 21.84 -15.10 7.82
CA ARG A 459 20.73 -15.98 7.41
C ARG A 459 19.73 -15.24 6.53
N ALA A 460 19.38 -14.01 6.91
CA ALA A 460 18.55 -13.14 6.07
C ALA A 460 19.20 -12.93 4.69
N GLY A 461 20.51 -12.63 4.66
CA GLY A 461 21.27 -12.42 3.44
C GLY A 461 21.28 -13.62 2.50
N GLU A 462 21.33 -14.84 3.03
CA GLU A 462 21.26 -16.10 2.28
C GLU A 462 19.88 -16.32 1.62
N LEU A 463 18.79 -16.15 2.38
CA LEU A 463 17.45 -16.30 1.83
C LEU A 463 17.14 -15.20 0.82
N PHE A 464 17.54 -13.95 1.10
CA PHE A 464 17.39 -12.85 0.15
C PHE A 464 18.23 -13.03 -1.12
N ALA A 465 19.43 -13.61 -1.02
CA ALA A 465 20.19 -14.00 -2.22
C ALA A 465 19.43 -15.06 -3.04
N THR A 466 18.83 -16.04 -2.37
CA THR A 466 18.01 -17.07 -3.01
C THR A 466 16.80 -16.46 -3.70
N ALA A 467 16.11 -15.52 -3.06
CA ALA A 467 14.98 -14.81 -3.65
C ALA A 467 15.39 -14.05 -4.92
N ARG A 468 16.51 -13.31 -4.88
CA ARG A 468 17.03 -12.56 -6.04
C ARG A 468 17.49 -13.46 -7.19
N ALA A 469 17.95 -14.67 -6.88
CA ALA A 469 18.38 -15.65 -7.87
C ALA A 469 17.22 -16.46 -8.48
N ALA A 470 16.04 -16.44 -7.84
CA ALA A 470 14.87 -17.19 -8.32
C ALA A 470 14.34 -16.61 -9.64
N THR A 471 13.87 -17.49 -10.51
CA THR A 471 13.28 -17.10 -11.80
C THR A 471 12.01 -16.28 -11.58
N GLY A 472 11.87 -15.16 -12.28
CA GLY A 472 10.72 -14.26 -12.17
C GLY A 472 10.86 -13.14 -11.14
N PHE A 473 11.94 -13.11 -10.34
CA PHE A 473 12.21 -12.00 -9.43
C PHE A 473 12.48 -10.70 -10.22
N VAL A 474 11.74 -9.63 -9.90
CA VAL A 474 11.93 -8.29 -10.48
C VAL A 474 12.15 -7.28 -9.37
N SER A 475 13.32 -6.64 -9.32
CA SER A 475 13.75 -5.83 -8.17
C SER A 475 12.81 -4.69 -7.77
N ASN A 476 12.05 -4.10 -8.70
CA ASN A 476 11.11 -3.03 -8.37
C ASN A 476 9.74 -3.54 -7.88
N LYS A 477 9.46 -4.84 -8.03
CA LYS A 477 8.23 -5.52 -7.57
C LYS A 477 8.36 -6.09 -6.16
N PHE A 478 9.56 -6.12 -5.60
CA PHE A 478 9.83 -6.64 -4.27
C PHE A 478 10.52 -5.60 -3.38
N ASP A 479 10.33 -5.75 -2.08
CA ASP A 479 11.14 -5.13 -1.04
C ASP A 479 11.54 -6.22 -0.05
N LEU A 480 12.82 -6.57 -0.01
CA LEU A 480 13.36 -7.56 0.92
C LEU A 480 13.69 -6.84 2.24
N VAL A 481 12.86 -7.05 3.26
CA VAL A 481 12.84 -6.24 4.48
C VAL A 481 13.57 -6.95 5.62
N LEU A 482 14.55 -6.27 6.22
CA LEU A 482 15.26 -6.76 7.40
C LEU A 482 14.63 -6.24 8.69
N GLY A 483 14.13 -7.15 9.55
CA GLY A 483 13.51 -6.82 10.83
C GLY A 483 14.51 -6.37 11.90
N ALA A 484 14.21 -5.27 12.59
CA ALA A 484 15.10 -4.62 13.55
C ALA A 484 14.31 -3.95 14.70
N HIS A 485 14.97 -3.58 15.79
CA HIS A 485 14.33 -3.05 17.01
C HIS A 485 14.74 -1.59 17.20
N ALA A 486 13.81 -0.65 17.29
CA ALA A 486 14.15 0.77 17.36
C ALA A 486 15.23 1.08 18.42
N PRO A 487 15.10 0.66 19.70
CA PRO A 487 16.11 0.91 20.74
C PRO A 487 17.51 0.31 20.48
N GLU A 488 17.64 -0.78 19.73
CA GLU A 488 18.90 -1.51 19.59
C GLU A 488 19.73 -1.07 18.38
N THR A 489 20.01 0.23 18.29
CA THR A 489 20.70 0.87 17.15
C THR A 489 22.03 0.20 16.75
N VAL A 490 22.82 -0.28 17.71
CA VAL A 490 24.08 -1.02 17.45
C VAL A 490 23.80 -2.40 16.86
N ARG A 491 22.81 -3.13 17.39
CA ARG A 491 22.39 -4.42 16.84
C ARG A 491 21.90 -4.23 15.41
N ASN A 492 21.11 -3.19 15.16
CA ASN A 492 20.55 -2.86 13.86
C ASN A 492 21.63 -2.58 12.81
N LEU A 493 22.69 -1.85 13.20
CA LEU A 493 23.84 -1.65 12.33
C LEU A 493 24.59 -2.97 12.04
N ASN A 494 24.75 -3.84 13.05
CA ASN A 494 25.40 -5.14 12.87
C ASN A 494 24.61 -6.08 11.94
N ILE A 495 23.28 -6.16 12.09
CA ILE A 495 22.44 -6.97 11.17
C ILE A 495 22.45 -6.38 9.76
N HIS A 496 22.43 -5.04 9.62
CA HIS A 496 22.50 -4.37 8.33
C HIS A 496 23.82 -4.70 7.61
N ASN A 497 24.94 -4.62 8.32
CA ASN A 497 26.27 -4.93 7.78
C ASN A 497 26.43 -6.41 7.43
N ALA A 498 25.82 -7.31 8.20
CA ALA A 498 25.86 -8.75 7.95
C ALA A 498 24.95 -9.19 6.79
N CYS A 499 23.89 -8.44 6.48
CA CYS A 499 22.94 -8.75 5.42
C CYS A 499 23.15 -7.85 4.19
N THR A 500 23.78 -8.37 3.14
CA THR A 500 24.08 -7.58 1.93
C THR A 500 22.94 -7.51 0.91
N ASN A 501 21.91 -8.35 1.05
CA ASN A 501 20.86 -8.54 0.05
C ASN A 501 19.48 -7.96 0.40
N HIS A 502 19.33 -7.13 1.45
CA HIS A 502 18.05 -6.49 1.80
C HIS A 502 17.89 -5.11 1.13
N ASP A 503 16.66 -4.69 0.84
CA ASP A 503 16.31 -3.41 0.22
C ASP A 503 15.97 -2.32 1.27
N SER A 504 15.43 -2.75 2.41
CA SER A 504 15.05 -1.88 3.53
C SER A 504 15.32 -2.51 4.89
N LEU A 505 15.42 -1.67 5.92
CA LEU A 505 15.47 -2.08 7.32
C LEU A 505 14.24 -1.51 8.02
N THR A 506 13.55 -2.35 8.78
CA THR A 506 12.32 -1.95 9.46
C THR A 506 12.46 -2.00 10.97
N VAL A 507 11.90 -1.03 11.68
CA VAL A 507 11.90 -0.97 13.15
C VAL A 507 10.48 -0.84 13.71
N ASP A 508 10.28 -1.29 14.94
CA ASP A 508 9.08 -0.92 15.69
C ASP A 508 9.09 0.59 15.96
N GLY A 509 7.91 1.16 16.10
CA GLY A 509 7.66 2.59 16.19
C GLY A 509 6.80 2.96 17.39
N TYR A 510 6.78 2.11 18.42
CA TYR A 510 6.01 2.33 19.62
C TYR A 510 6.58 3.48 20.45
N PHE A 511 5.71 4.40 20.87
CA PHE A 511 6.09 5.52 21.73
C PHE A 511 5.23 5.58 23.01
N TYR A 512 5.62 6.45 23.92
CA TYR A 512 4.96 6.72 25.20
C TYR A 512 4.88 5.52 26.13
N THR A 513 6.01 4.83 26.27
CA THR A 513 6.10 3.55 27.01
C THR A 513 5.89 3.70 28.52
N ARG A 514 6.27 4.84 29.12
CA ARG A 514 6.21 5.10 30.56
C ARG A 514 5.31 6.29 30.89
N VAL A 515 4.37 6.09 31.82
CA VAL A 515 3.52 7.17 32.37
C VAL A 515 3.44 7.05 33.89
N ASP A 516 4.00 8.03 34.59
CA ASP A 516 4.07 8.11 36.05
C ASP A 516 3.14 9.21 36.62
N SER A 517 2.85 10.26 35.84
CA SER A 517 1.97 11.38 36.19
C SER A 517 0.76 11.42 35.27
N PHE A 518 -0.44 11.32 35.83
CA PHE A 518 -1.72 11.25 35.10
C PHE A 518 -2.91 11.76 35.93
N ALA A 519 -2.68 12.69 36.87
CA ALA A 519 -3.75 13.18 37.76
C ALA A 519 -4.75 14.10 37.05
N ASN A 520 -4.39 14.68 35.91
CA ASN A 520 -5.21 15.58 35.11
C ASN A 520 -4.80 15.54 33.63
N ASN A 521 -5.57 16.24 32.77
CA ASN A 521 -5.33 16.25 31.33
C ASN A 521 -3.98 16.86 30.92
N GLU A 522 -3.45 17.84 31.67
CA GLU A 522 -2.12 18.40 31.35
C GLU A 522 -1.02 17.38 31.63
N GLU A 523 -1.02 16.73 32.79
CA GLU A 523 -0.04 15.67 33.12
C GLU A 523 -0.10 14.50 32.14
N LEU A 524 -1.31 14.15 31.67
CA LEU A 524 -1.53 13.01 30.78
C LEU A 524 -1.22 13.33 29.31
N PHE A 525 -1.71 14.46 28.78
CA PHE A 525 -1.67 14.74 27.34
C PHE A 525 -0.55 15.69 26.90
N SER A 526 -0.05 16.57 27.78
CA SER A 526 1.09 17.44 27.43
C SER A 526 2.32 16.63 27.01
N PRO A 527 2.80 15.66 27.81
CA PRO A 527 3.93 14.81 27.41
C PRO A 527 3.58 13.87 26.24
N LEU A 528 2.35 13.35 26.14
CA LEU A 528 1.92 12.51 25.01
C LEU A 528 2.05 13.26 23.67
N LEU A 529 1.56 14.50 23.60
CA LEU A 529 1.55 15.29 22.37
C LEU A 529 2.94 15.85 22.01
N ALA A 530 3.83 15.99 23.01
CA ALA A 530 5.22 16.42 22.81
C ALA A 530 6.13 15.28 22.34
N GLN A 531 5.89 14.06 22.80
CA GLN A 531 6.83 12.96 22.59
C GLN A 531 7.10 12.60 21.12
N PRO A 532 6.13 12.66 20.18
CA PRO A 532 6.41 12.44 18.77
C PRO A 532 7.58 13.29 18.24
N GLU A 533 7.70 14.56 18.66
CA GLU A 533 8.81 15.42 18.26
C GLU A 533 10.15 14.96 18.85
N GLU A 534 10.17 14.61 20.13
CA GLU A 534 11.38 14.09 20.79
C GLU A 534 11.82 12.75 20.18
N PHE A 535 10.86 11.85 19.94
CA PHE A 535 11.09 10.50 19.44
C PHE A 535 11.64 10.47 18.01
N VAL A 536 11.26 11.45 17.18
CA VAL A 536 11.68 11.54 15.77
C VAL A 536 12.91 12.44 15.59
N ARG A 537 13.03 13.53 16.35
CA ARG A 537 14.14 14.50 16.23
C ARG A 537 15.34 14.14 17.10
N ALA A 538 15.19 13.22 18.04
CA ALA A 538 16.24 12.72 18.90
C ALA A 538 16.06 11.23 19.17
N GLY A 539 17.02 10.60 19.84
CA GLY A 539 16.91 9.21 20.27
C GLY A 539 17.04 8.19 19.13
N TYR A 540 16.37 7.05 19.30
CA TYR A 540 16.70 5.85 18.55
C TYR A 540 16.21 5.86 17.10
N MET A 541 15.06 6.49 16.79
CA MET A 541 14.57 6.56 15.40
C MET A 541 15.53 7.36 14.52
N LEU A 542 15.94 8.55 14.97
CA LEU A 542 16.94 9.36 14.27
C LEU A 542 18.29 8.65 14.20
N THR A 543 18.72 7.99 15.28
CA THR A 543 20.00 7.26 15.28
C THR A 543 20.02 6.14 14.25
N ASN A 544 18.95 5.34 14.15
CA ASN A 544 18.84 4.31 13.11
C ASN A 544 18.87 4.93 11.71
N TYR A 545 18.13 6.01 11.48
CA TYR A 545 18.13 6.71 10.20
C TYR A 545 19.53 7.20 9.80
N LEU A 546 20.23 7.89 10.71
CA LEU A 546 21.57 8.41 10.47
C LEU A 546 22.60 7.28 10.25
N ASN A 547 22.51 6.20 11.02
CA ASN A 547 23.37 5.02 10.84
C ASN A 547 23.23 4.42 9.43
N LEU A 548 22.00 4.30 8.92
CA LEU A 548 21.76 3.80 7.56
C LEU A 548 22.23 4.79 6.49
N ARG A 549 22.04 6.10 6.69
CA ARG A 549 22.52 7.12 5.74
C ARG A 549 24.04 7.21 5.68
N ALA A 550 24.72 6.96 6.80
CA ALA A 550 26.17 6.95 6.89
C ALA A 550 26.80 5.60 6.49
N SER A 551 26.00 4.55 6.28
CA SER A 551 26.51 3.22 5.92
C SER A 551 27.05 3.19 4.49
N SER A 552 27.87 2.19 4.18
CA SER A 552 28.39 1.97 2.82
C SER A 552 27.29 1.56 1.81
N ARG A 553 26.11 1.17 2.30
CA ARG A 553 24.96 0.78 1.48
C ARG A 553 23.67 1.35 2.08
N PRO A 554 23.38 2.64 1.85
CA PRO A 554 22.18 3.27 2.39
C PRO A 554 20.92 2.59 1.89
N VAL A 555 20.03 2.24 2.82
CA VAL A 555 18.71 1.65 2.55
C VAL A 555 17.61 2.51 3.17
N ALA A 556 16.36 2.26 2.78
CA ALA A 556 15.21 2.90 3.41
C ALA A 556 15.01 2.38 4.83
N LEU A 557 14.61 3.29 5.74
CA LEU A 557 14.08 2.93 7.05
C LEU A 557 12.55 2.89 6.95
N SER A 558 11.93 1.84 7.47
CA SER A 558 10.47 1.66 7.52
C SER A 558 10.02 1.32 8.94
N SER A 559 8.71 1.36 9.19
CA SER A 559 8.14 0.92 10.47
C SER A 559 7.08 -0.15 10.26
N TYR A 560 7.36 -1.36 10.72
CA TYR A 560 6.47 -2.51 10.54
C TYR A 560 5.30 -2.50 11.54
N GLU A 561 5.50 -1.87 12.69
CA GLU A 561 4.50 -1.67 13.74
C GLU A 561 4.78 -0.36 14.47
N GLY A 562 3.74 0.44 14.71
CA GLY A 562 3.82 1.60 15.59
C GLY A 562 2.46 1.93 16.18
N ASN A 563 2.44 2.32 17.46
CA ASN A 563 1.28 2.86 18.18
C ASN A 563 1.73 3.36 19.58
N LEU A 564 0.77 3.72 20.43
CA LEU A 564 0.95 3.92 21.86
C LEU A 564 1.32 2.61 22.58
N ASN A 565 2.29 2.61 23.49
CA ASN A 565 2.75 1.39 24.18
C ASN A 565 2.89 1.55 25.70
N THR A 566 1.94 2.22 26.35
CA THR A 566 1.91 2.55 27.81
C THR A 566 1.96 1.31 28.72
N THR A 567 3.12 0.67 28.78
CA THR A 567 3.39 -0.63 29.40
C THR A 567 4.26 -0.51 30.64
N GLN A 568 4.69 0.71 30.98
CA GLN A 568 5.53 1.00 32.14
C GLN A 568 5.01 2.23 32.91
N GLY A 569 5.52 2.38 34.14
CA GLY A 569 5.19 3.51 35.02
C GLY A 569 3.95 3.26 35.88
N ALA A 570 3.61 4.22 36.74
CA ALA A 570 2.50 4.09 37.70
C ALA A 570 1.13 3.84 37.02
N ILE A 571 0.96 4.22 35.75
CA ILE A 571 -0.29 4.02 35.00
C ILE A 571 -0.68 2.55 34.85
N THR A 572 0.29 1.62 34.88
CA THR A 572 0.03 0.19 34.72
C THR A 572 -0.78 -0.39 35.88
N ASN A 573 -0.89 0.35 37.00
CA ASN A 573 -1.70 -0.01 38.15
C ASN A 573 -3.12 0.62 38.11
N SER A 574 -3.48 1.34 37.05
CA SER A 574 -4.76 2.05 36.92
C SER A 574 -5.45 1.76 35.59
N GLN A 575 -6.35 0.77 35.59
CA GLN A 575 -7.18 0.46 34.42
C GLN A 575 -8.02 1.66 33.98
N ALA A 576 -8.56 2.44 34.93
CA ALA A 576 -9.37 3.61 34.61
C ALA A 576 -8.58 4.69 33.84
N ALA A 577 -7.30 4.89 34.18
CA ALA A 577 -6.43 5.81 33.46
C ALA A 577 -6.12 5.28 32.04
N LEU A 578 -5.86 3.99 31.90
CA LEU A 578 -5.63 3.35 30.60
C LEU A 578 -6.86 3.40 29.69
N ASP A 579 -8.06 3.16 30.23
CA ASP A 579 -9.33 3.24 29.53
C ASP A 579 -9.66 4.68 29.10
N THR A 580 -9.18 5.67 29.86
CA THR A 580 -9.30 7.10 29.52
C THR A 580 -8.30 7.51 28.43
N LEU A 581 -7.05 7.07 28.55
CA LEU A 581 -5.97 7.48 27.65
C LEU A 581 -6.06 6.78 26.29
N THR A 582 -6.08 5.45 26.28
CA THR A 582 -5.77 4.66 25.09
C THR A 582 -6.71 4.90 23.90
N PRO A 583 -8.04 4.95 24.06
CA PRO A 583 -8.95 5.18 22.94
C PRO A 583 -9.23 6.68 22.68
N SER A 584 -8.56 7.59 23.36
CA SER A 584 -8.88 9.03 23.33
C SER A 584 -8.52 9.72 22.00
N LEU A 585 -9.17 10.86 21.77
CA LEU A 585 -8.80 11.81 20.73
C LEU A 585 -7.33 12.22 20.83
N GLY A 586 -6.83 12.48 22.05
CA GLY A 586 -5.43 12.84 22.27
C GLY A 586 -4.44 11.82 21.71
N VAL A 587 -4.70 10.51 21.88
CA VAL A 587 -3.87 9.46 21.27
C VAL A 587 -4.04 9.42 19.76
N GLY A 588 -5.25 9.61 19.24
CA GLY A 588 -5.50 9.76 17.80
C GLY A 588 -4.62 10.84 17.16
N LEU A 589 -4.49 11.99 17.81
CA LEU A 589 -3.63 13.09 17.36
C LEU A 589 -2.14 12.76 17.52
N ALA A 590 -1.72 12.18 18.64
CA ALA A 590 -0.32 11.86 18.90
C ALA A 590 0.23 10.82 17.91
N VAL A 591 -0.53 9.75 17.67
CA VAL A 591 -0.14 8.66 16.75
C VAL A 591 -0.08 9.15 15.31
N SER A 592 -1.07 9.93 14.87
CA SER A 592 -1.07 10.50 13.52
C SER A 592 0.06 11.52 13.34
N HIS A 593 0.34 12.32 14.36
CA HIS A 593 1.45 13.26 14.37
C HIS A 593 2.82 12.54 14.25
N ASP A 594 3.03 11.47 15.02
CA ASP A 594 4.24 10.65 14.99
C ASP A 594 4.52 10.06 13.61
N LEU A 595 3.52 9.45 12.96
CA LEU A 595 3.68 8.87 11.62
C LEU A 595 4.00 9.92 10.55
N LEU A 596 3.40 11.12 10.65
CA LEU A 596 3.70 12.24 9.75
C LEU A 596 5.10 12.84 10.00
N LEU A 597 5.55 12.89 11.26
CA LEU A 597 6.91 13.31 11.60
C LEU A 597 7.95 12.35 11.04
N LYS A 598 7.76 11.04 11.23
CA LYS A 598 8.63 9.99 10.65
C LYS A 598 8.68 10.07 9.13
N LEU A 599 7.54 10.30 8.48
CA LEU A 599 7.47 10.53 7.04
C LEU A 599 8.33 11.75 6.65
N ARG A 600 8.06 12.92 7.23
CA ARG A 600 8.72 14.18 6.85
C ARG A 600 10.21 14.23 7.18
N HIS A 601 10.61 13.81 8.38
CA HIS A 601 11.98 14.01 8.91
C HIS A 601 12.90 12.83 8.64
N LEU A 602 12.37 11.61 8.59
CA LEU A 602 13.15 10.39 8.40
C LEU A 602 12.90 9.72 7.05
N ALA A 603 12.09 10.35 6.18
CA ALA A 603 11.71 9.83 4.87
C ALA A 603 11.11 8.40 4.93
N MET A 604 10.47 8.04 6.04
CA MET A 604 9.86 6.72 6.24
C MET A 604 8.54 6.64 5.47
N ARG A 605 8.58 6.12 4.25
CA ARG A 605 7.38 5.97 3.40
C ARG A 605 6.54 4.76 3.80
N ASP A 606 7.21 3.67 4.15
CA ASP A 606 6.56 2.41 4.49
C ASP A 606 6.39 2.35 6.00
N GLN A 607 5.15 2.52 6.45
CA GLN A 607 4.80 2.57 7.86
C GLN A 607 3.48 1.84 8.08
N CYS A 608 3.41 0.94 9.05
CA CYS A 608 2.20 0.24 9.43
C CYS A 608 1.84 0.53 10.89
N LEU A 609 0.61 0.98 11.11
CA LEU A 609 0.04 1.08 12.45
C LEU A 609 -0.32 -0.31 12.97
N PHE A 610 0.03 -0.62 14.22
CA PHE A 610 -0.45 -1.81 14.92
C PHE A 610 -1.64 -1.45 15.81
N SER A 611 -2.87 -1.89 15.57
CA SER A 611 -3.39 -2.76 14.50
C SER A 611 -4.87 -2.46 14.18
N LEU A 612 -5.42 -3.06 13.11
CA LEU A 612 -6.82 -2.89 12.71
C LEU A 612 -7.80 -3.32 13.82
N GLY A 613 -7.72 -4.58 14.23
CA GLY A 613 -8.43 -5.13 15.39
C GLY A 613 -7.56 -5.11 16.64
N GLY A 614 -8.15 -5.39 17.81
CA GLY A 614 -7.44 -5.47 19.09
C GLY A 614 -8.28 -4.88 20.21
N TYR A 615 -9.03 -5.74 20.89
CA TYR A 615 -9.87 -5.35 22.02
C TYR A 615 -9.14 -5.53 23.36
N THR A 616 -8.40 -6.62 23.54
CA THR A 616 -7.52 -6.82 24.71
C THR A 616 -6.34 -7.72 24.34
N THR A 617 -5.16 -7.40 24.87
CA THR A 617 -3.94 -8.18 24.64
C THR A 617 -3.50 -9.01 25.84
N SER A 618 -4.20 -8.90 26.97
CA SER A 618 -3.89 -9.53 28.26
C SER A 618 -2.39 -9.81 28.49
N ILE A 619 -1.56 -8.75 28.45
CA ILE A 619 -0.23 -8.78 29.07
C ILE A 619 -0.40 -8.30 30.51
N GLY A 620 -1.07 -9.10 31.36
CA GLY A 620 -1.33 -8.78 32.77
C GLY A 620 -2.26 -7.56 32.97
N SER A 621 -3.45 -7.79 33.51
CA SER A 621 -4.50 -6.77 33.74
C SER A 621 -4.93 -5.97 32.50
N GLY A 622 -5.81 -6.56 31.67
CA GLY A 622 -6.98 -5.86 31.09
C GLY A 622 -6.83 -4.66 30.13
N SER A 623 -5.64 -4.21 29.72
CA SER A 623 -5.52 -3.00 28.88
C SER A 623 -6.05 -3.19 27.44
N ARG A 624 -6.85 -2.22 26.95
CA ARG A 624 -7.40 -2.14 25.58
C ARG A 624 -6.41 -1.48 24.62
N ILE A 625 -5.26 -2.10 24.38
CA ILE A 625 -4.17 -1.45 23.62
C ILE A 625 -4.13 -1.94 22.17
N TRP A 626 -3.81 -1.00 21.27
CA TRP A 626 -3.38 -1.15 19.88
C TRP A 626 -4.44 -1.27 18.79
N GLY A 627 -5.61 -1.86 19.02
CA GLY A 627 -6.66 -1.87 17.98
C GLY A 627 -7.17 -0.47 17.65
N VAL A 628 -7.49 -0.18 16.39
CA VAL A 628 -8.12 1.11 15.99
C VAL A 628 -9.60 1.01 15.68
N THR A 629 -10.14 -0.21 15.63
CA THR A 629 -11.57 -0.47 15.56
C THR A 629 -12.04 -1.02 16.89
N ARG A 630 -13.21 -0.55 17.37
CA ARG A 630 -13.91 -1.19 18.48
C ARG A 630 -14.60 -2.45 17.98
N ASP A 631 -15.27 -2.33 16.85
CA ASP A 631 -15.85 -3.43 16.09
C ASP A 631 -16.01 -3.03 14.61
N MET A 632 -16.24 -4.04 13.77
CA MET A 632 -16.53 -3.89 12.36
C MET A 632 -17.87 -4.57 12.10
N GLY A 633 -18.92 -3.75 11.93
CA GLY A 633 -20.27 -4.17 11.57
C GLY A 633 -21.38 -4.02 12.63
N VAL A 634 -21.14 -4.27 13.92
CA VAL A 634 -22.21 -4.26 14.95
C VAL A 634 -22.68 -2.84 15.26
N SER A 635 -21.73 -2.02 15.69
CA SER A 635 -21.90 -0.57 15.77
C SER A 635 -20.94 0.16 14.84
N ASP A 636 -20.02 -0.60 14.22
CA ASP A 636 -19.05 -0.14 13.26
C ASP A 636 -18.17 1.01 13.76
N ARG A 637 -17.89 1.04 15.06
CA ARG A 637 -17.20 2.16 15.70
C ARG A 637 -15.70 2.13 15.49
N LYS A 638 -15.17 3.29 15.11
CA LYS A 638 -13.77 3.55 14.82
C LYS A 638 -13.19 4.43 15.91
N ARG A 639 -12.03 4.07 16.45
CA ARG A 639 -11.32 4.90 17.44
C ARG A 639 -10.71 6.13 16.75
N PRO A 640 -10.43 7.22 17.48
CA PRO A 640 -9.87 8.44 16.91
C PRO A 640 -8.58 8.23 16.08
N GLN A 641 -7.75 7.24 16.41
CA GLN A 641 -6.59 6.83 15.60
C GLN A 641 -6.98 6.44 14.17
N PHE A 642 -8.03 5.63 14.01
CA PHE A 642 -8.54 5.25 12.68
C PHE A 642 -9.01 6.47 11.91
N LEU A 643 -9.80 7.33 12.56
CA LEU A 643 -10.38 8.53 11.93
C LEU A 643 -9.29 9.52 11.50
N ALA A 644 -8.27 9.72 12.33
CA ALA A 644 -7.14 10.58 12.00
C ALA A 644 -6.36 10.04 10.79
N LEU A 645 -6.05 8.75 10.78
CA LEU A 645 -5.28 8.14 9.70
C LEU A 645 -6.07 7.97 8.41
N GLN A 646 -7.39 7.79 8.50
CA GLN A 646 -8.28 7.88 7.34
C GLN A 646 -8.15 9.24 6.65
N LEU A 647 -8.25 10.34 7.42
CA LEU A 647 -8.11 11.69 6.87
C LEU A 647 -6.73 11.94 6.25
N ILE A 648 -5.67 11.40 6.87
CA ILE A 648 -4.31 11.46 6.32
C ILE A 648 -4.18 10.67 5.02
N ASN A 649 -4.75 9.46 4.95
CA ASN A 649 -4.69 8.61 3.76
C ASN A 649 -5.47 9.20 2.58
N ASP A 650 -6.59 9.88 2.86
CA ASP A 650 -7.31 10.68 1.87
C ASP A 650 -6.46 11.86 1.39
N ALA A 651 -5.80 12.59 2.30
CA ALA A 651 -4.96 13.74 1.97
C ALA A 651 -3.70 13.37 1.15
N ILE A 652 -3.03 12.26 1.47
CA ILE A 652 -1.85 11.79 0.73
C ILE A 652 -2.23 11.37 -0.70
N GLY A 653 -3.44 10.84 -0.90
CA GLY A 653 -3.85 10.37 -2.22
C GLY A 653 -2.91 9.30 -2.77
N ALA A 654 -2.80 9.21 -4.10
CA ALA A 654 -1.87 8.30 -4.76
C ALA A 654 -0.52 9.01 -5.02
N GLY A 655 0.48 8.76 -4.18
CA GLY A 655 1.87 9.15 -4.43
C GLY A 655 2.14 10.66 -4.37
N ALA A 656 1.46 11.41 -3.51
CA ALA A 656 1.74 12.85 -3.36
C ALA A 656 3.16 13.09 -2.81
N ASP A 657 3.79 14.16 -3.28
CA ASP A 657 5.03 14.67 -2.70
C ASP A 657 4.73 15.42 -1.39
N VAL A 658 5.57 15.25 -0.37
CA VAL A 658 5.54 16.04 0.86
C VAL A 658 6.36 17.31 0.62
N LEU A 659 5.70 18.45 0.76
CA LEU A 659 6.34 19.76 0.63
C LEU A 659 6.90 20.23 1.97
N GLN A 660 7.91 21.08 1.89
CA GLN A 660 8.42 21.80 3.04
C GLN A 660 7.32 22.72 3.59
N THR A 661 7.27 22.86 4.91
CA THR A 661 6.48 23.89 5.59
C THR A 661 7.38 24.62 6.59
N SER A 662 7.13 25.92 6.79
CA SER A 662 7.78 26.72 7.82
C SER A 662 6.78 27.63 8.49
N HIS A 663 7.00 27.93 9.77
CA HIS A 663 6.12 28.78 10.56
C HIS A 663 6.80 30.12 10.87
N THR A 664 6.02 31.19 10.86
CA THR A 664 6.42 32.53 11.33
C THR A 664 5.26 33.18 12.11
N GLY A 665 5.47 34.34 12.70
CA GLY A 665 4.47 34.98 13.57
C GLY A 665 4.64 34.49 15.02
N ASP A 666 3.56 34.04 15.65
CA ASP A 666 3.58 33.61 17.05
C ASP A 666 4.31 32.26 17.26
N ASP A 667 3.95 31.25 16.46
CA ASP A 667 4.47 29.86 16.51
C ASP A 667 4.76 29.35 17.93
N PRO A 668 3.73 29.27 18.80
CA PRO A 668 3.96 29.06 20.22
C PRO A 668 4.47 27.65 20.51
N THR A 669 5.32 27.55 21.54
CA THR A 669 5.86 26.28 22.05
C THR A 669 5.55 26.08 23.54
N TRP A 670 5.66 24.83 24.01
CA TRP A 670 5.60 24.51 25.44
C TRP A 670 6.71 23.55 25.87
N SER A 671 6.99 23.55 27.17
CA SER A 671 7.90 22.59 27.79
C SER A 671 7.12 21.39 28.33
N ALA A 672 7.50 20.19 27.92
CA ALA A 672 7.06 18.92 28.50
C ALA A 672 8.16 18.27 29.37
N ALA A 673 9.29 18.96 29.55
CA ALA A 673 10.44 18.45 30.28
C ALA A 673 10.12 18.14 31.76
N GLY A 674 10.58 16.98 32.22
CA GLY A 674 10.43 16.54 33.61
C GLY A 674 9.10 15.83 33.93
N THR A 675 8.21 15.65 32.96
CA THR A 675 6.98 14.85 33.12
C THR A 675 7.06 13.59 32.27
N ASN A 676 6.71 12.42 32.84
CA ASN A 676 6.65 11.14 32.13
C ASN A 676 7.92 10.80 31.32
N SER A 677 9.09 11.16 31.86
CA SER A 677 10.42 10.92 31.28
C SER A 677 10.76 11.66 29.99
N LEU A 678 10.04 12.73 29.64
CA LEU A 678 10.43 13.61 28.53
C LEU A 678 11.45 14.68 28.96
N SER A 679 12.27 15.09 28.01
CA SER A 679 13.27 16.17 28.16
C SER A 679 12.99 17.38 27.25
N LEU A 680 12.04 17.28 26.32
CA LEU A 680 11.72 18.33 25.35
C LEU A 680 11.12 19.58 26.01
N THR A 681 11.81 20.72 25.87
CA THR A 681 11.40 22.02 26.42
C THR A 681 10.70 22.93 25.42
N THR A 682 10.71 22.58 24.13
CA THR A 682 10.21 23.43 23.03
C THR A 682 9.34 22.62 22.05
N ALA A 683 8.33 21.92 22.57
CA ALA A 683 7.34 21.23 21.74
C ALA A 683 6.41 22.26 21.07
N HIS A 684 6.05 22.06 19.80
CA HIS A 684 5.29 23.05 19.03
C HIS A 684 3.78 22.80 19.16
N TYR A 685 3.03 23.84 19.54
CA TYR A 685 1.57 23.75 19.57
C TYR A 685 0.96 23.59 18.18
N ILE A 686 1.65 24.07 17.14
CA ILE A 686 1.21 23.96 15.75
C ILE A 686 2.21 23.09 14.98
N SER A 687 1.69 22.14 14.21
CA SER A 687 2.47 21.33 13.28
C SER A 687 1.76 21.23 11.95
N SER A 688 2.50 21.39 10.84
CA SER A 688 1.94 21.42 9.48
C SER A 688 2.61 20.43 8.54
N TYR A 689 1.83 19.85 7.63
CA TYR A 689 2.27 18.90 6.62
C TYR A 689 1.56 19.17 5.29
N ALA A 690 2.31 19.62 4.28
CA ALA A 690 1.78 19.94 2.97
C ALA A 690 2.05 18.81 1.96
N LEU A 691 1.07 18.51 1.12
CA LEU A 691 1.05 17.40 0.18
C LEU A 691 0.68 17.92 -1.22
N ALA A 692 1.39 17.47 -2.25
CA ALA A 692 1.14 17.83 -3.63
C ALA A 692 1.13 16.61 -4.56
N GLY A 693 -0.01 16.32 -5.19
CA GLY A 693 -0.16 15.23 -6.17
C GLY A 693 -0.88 15.72 -7.42
N GLY A 694 -0.16 15.87 -8.54
CA GLY A 694 -0.73 16.47 -9.75
C GLY A 694 -1.27 17.89 -9.49
N THR A 695 -2.56 18.11 -9.77
CA THR A 695 -3.27 19.35 -9.41
C THR A 695 -3.82 19.35 -7.99
N ASN A 696 -3.87 18.20 -7.30
CA ASN A 696 -4.41 18.12 -5.96
C ASN A 696 -3.40 18.60 -4.93
N ARG A 697 -3.90 19.29 -3.92
CA ARG A 697 -3.12 19.78 -2.78
C ARG A 697 -3.86 19.45 -1.51
N ALA A 698 -3.09 19.11 -0.48
CA ALA A 698 -3.61 19.00 0.87
C ALA A 698 -2.64 19.63 1.87
N LEU A 699 -3.18 20.17 2.96
CA LEU A 699 -2.44 20.68 4.09
C LEU A 699 -3.07 20.16 5.37
N ILE A 700 -2.30 19.44 6.17
CA ILE A 700 -2.69 18.97 7.50
C ILE A 700 -2.08 19.92 8.52
N VAL A 701 -2.90 20.50 9.41
CA VAL A 701 -2.45 21.38 10.49
C VAL A 701 -3.02 20.90 11.82
N PHE A 702 -2.14 20.62 12.76
CA PHE A 702 -2.49 20.29 14.14
C PHE A 702 -2.54 21.55 15.00
N ASN A 703 -3.52 21.62 15.90
CA ASN A 703 -3.44 22.42 17.11
C ASN A 703 -3.36 21.47 18.30
N LEU A 704 -2.19 21.39 18.92
CA LEU A 704 -1.87 20.50 20.04
C LEU A 704 -2.08 21.19 21.41
N HIS A 705 -2.67 22.39 21.44
CA HIS A 705 -3.03 23.05 22.67
C HIS A 705 -4.19 22.31 23.34
N ARG A 706 -4.08 22.03 24.63
CA ARG A 706 -5.06 21.21 25.37
C ARG A 706 -6.34 21.98 25.74
N SER A 707 -6.47 23.25 25.39
CA SER A 707 -7.56 24.11 25.87
C SER A 707 -7.83 25.35 25.02
N SER A 708 -6.82 25.95 24.39
CA SER A 708 -6.98 27.17 23.57
C SER A 708 -7.11 26.86 22.08
N ALA A 709 -8.03 27.57 21.42
CA ALA A 709 -7.98 27.70 19.98
C ALA A 709 -6.77 28.56 19.57
N LEU A 710 -6.16 28.25 18.43
CA LEU A 710 -5.03 29.00 17.87
C LEU A 710 -5.35 29.43 16.45
N ASP A 711 -5.07 30.68 16.11
CA ASP A 711 -5.31 31.22 14.78
C ASP A 711 -4.12 30.96 13.86
N VAL A 712 -4.40 30.59 12.61
CA VAL A 712 -3.38 30.45 11.56
C VAL A 712 -3.78 31.20 10.29
N ASN A 713 -2.80 31.60 9.49
CA ASN A 713 -2.98 32.00 8.10
C ASN A 713 -1.88 31.34 7.24
N PHE A 714 -1.98 31.47 5.92
CA PHE A 714 -1.17 30.71 4.97
C PHE A 714 -0.47 31.62 3.96
N SER A 715 0.74 31.23 3.58
CA SER A 715 1.52 31.89 2.53
C SER A 715 2.23 30.87 1.64
N GLY A 716 2.84 31.36 0.56
CA GLY A 716 3.57 30.52 -0.40
C GLY A 716 2.73 30.09 -1.60
N SER A 717 3.40 29.56 -2.62
CA SER A 717 2.80 29.20 -3.91
C SER A 717 1.84 28.00 -3.83
N ASN A 718 1.96 27.19 -2.78
CA ASN A 718 1.09 26.06 -2.50
C ASN A 718 0.21 26.31 -1.26
N ALA A 719 -0.17 27.57 -1.00
CA ALA A 719 -1.17 27.89 0.02
C ALA A 719 -2.58 27.46 -0.41
N PRO A 720 -3.46 27.06 0.54
CA PRO A 720 -4.87 26.84 0.27
C PRO A 720 -5.51 28.06 -0.40
N SER A 721 -6.17 27.87 -1.55
CA SER A 721 -6.76 28.97 -2.31
C SER A 721 -7.92 28.49 -3.18
N GLY A 722 -8.81 29.41 -3.54
CA GLY A 722 -10.00 29.09 -4.34
C GLY A 722 -10.98 28.21 -3.57
N ALA A 723 -11.50 27.16 -4.21
CA ALA A 723 -12.39 26.22 -3.54
C ALA A 723 -11.59 25.28 -2.61
N VAL A 724 -11.80 25.40 -1.30
CA VAL A 724 -11.11 24.62 -0.27
C VAL A 724 -12.11 23.84 0.55
N THR A 725 -11.88 22.54 0.72
CA THR A 725 -12.59 21.70 1.69
C THR A 725 -11.74 21.57 2.95
N LEU A 726 -12.32 21.87 4.10
CA LEU A 726 -11.70 21.74 5.41
C LEU A 726 -12.38 20.61 6.18
N LYS A 727 -11.64 19.54 6.45
CA LYS A 727 -12.05 18.44 7.34
C LYS A 727 -11.41 18.63 8.70
N ARG A 728 -12.17 18.45 9.79
CA ARG A 728 -11.66 18.62 11.16
C ARG A 728 -11.96 17.41 12.02
N LEU A 729 -10.95 16.93 12.73
CA LEU A 729 -11.07 15.98 13.83
C LEU A 729 -10.79 16.71 15.15
N THR A 730 -11.81 16.89 15.97
CA THR A 730 -11.77 17.51 17.30
C THR A 730 -12.99 17.03 18.11
N SER A 731 -13.09 17.41 19.37
CA SER A 731 -14.25 17.08 20.23
C SER A 731 -14.42 18.11 21.35
N ALA A 732 -15.33 17.88 22.29
CA ALA A 732 -15.49 18.70 23.48
C ALA A 732 -14.33 18.50 24.48
N ASN A 733 -13.85 17.26 24.64
CA ASN A 733 -12.73 16.92 25.52
C ASN A 733 -11.67 16.10 24.77
N ILE A 734 -10.42 16.29 25.15
CA ILE A 734 -9.29 15.51 24.62
C ILE A 734 -9.37 14.01 24.95
N THR A 735 -10.10 13.64 26.01
CA THR A 735 -10.36 12.26 26.45
C THR A 735 -11.50 11.58 25.70
N ASP A 736 -12.27 12.33 24.89
CA ASP A 736 -13.42 11.77 24.18
C ASP A 736 -12.96 10.64 23.23
N ASN A 737 -13.78 9.60 23.15
CA ASN A 737 -13.51 8.38 22.40
C ASN A 737 -14.80 7.77 21.83
N ASN A 738 -14.67 6.63 21.15
CA ASN A 738 -15.79 5.92 20.51
C ASN A 738 -16.05 4.50 21.07
N GLU A 739 -15.67 4.23 22.32
CA GLU A 739 -15.83 2.89 22.92
C GLU A 739 -17.30 2.55 23.27
N ASP A 740 -18.03 3.53 23.84
CA ASP A 740 -19.39 3.34 24.37
C ASP A 740 -20.46 4.14 23.61
N SER A 741 -20.09 5.28 23.03
CA SER A 741 -20.93 6.09 22.13
C SER A 741 -20.09 6.74 21.04
N LEU A 742 -20.70 7.19 19.94
CA LEU A 742 -19.99 7.92 18.87
C LEU A 742 -19.81 9.39 19.27
N ASN A 743 -18.75 9.71 20.01
CA ASN A 743 -18.47 11.07 20.49
C ASN A 743 -17.52 11.84 19.57
N VAL A 744 -16.66 11.13 18.83
CA VAL A 744 -15.66 11.72 17.94
C VAL A 744 -15.95 11.34 16.49
N ALA A 745 -16.15 12.35 15.64
CA ALA A 745 -16.34 12.17 14.20
C ALA A 745 -15.74 13.36 13.43
N PRO A 746 -15.17 13.14 12.23
CA PRO A 746 -14.73 14.23 11.38
C PRO A 746 -15.90 15.11 10.94
N THR A 747 -15.69 16.43 10.93
CA THR A 747 -16.61 17.41 10.33
C THR A 747 -16.03 17.95 9.02
N THR A 748 -16.88 18.38 8.09
CA THR A 748 -16.44 18.89 6.77
C THR A 748 -17.14 20.22 6.47
N ASN A 749 -16.34 21.24 6.14
CA ASN A 749 -16.81 22.55 5.69
C ASN A 749 -16.16 22.90 4.36
N THR A 750 -16.88 23.56 3.45
CA THR A 750 -16.34 23.99 2.15
C THR A 750 -16.38 25.51 2.02
N PHE A 751 -15.28 26.08 1.54
CA PHE A 751 -15.14 27.49 1.18
C PHE A 751 -15.09 27.60 -0.34
N SER A 752 -15.91 28.46 -0.94
CA SER A 752 -15.92 28.67 -2.39
C SER A 752 -14.73 29.51 -2.88
N ASN A 753 -14.30 30.48 -2.07
CA ASN A 753 -13.17 31.38 -2.34
C ASN A 753 -12.38 31.62 -1.05
N PHE A 754 -11.50 30.69 -0.72
CA PHE A 754 -10.63 30.76 0.44
C PHE A 754 -9.53 31.80 0.24
N ASN A 755 -9.41 32.74 1.19
CA ASN A 755 -8.32 33.72 1.23
C ASN A 755 -7.21 33.20 2.16
N PRO A 756 -6.03 32.81 1.65
CA PRO A 756 -4.95 32.29 2.47
C PRO A 756 -4.43 33.28 3.52
N ALA A 757 -4.53 34.59 3.28
CA ALA A 757 -4.06 35.61 4.21
C ALA A 757 -5.02 35.89 5.38
N ALA A 758 -6.26 35.38 5.33
CA ALA A 758 -7.22 35.55 6.41
C ALA A 758 -6.96 34.53 7.53
N ASN A 759 -7.08 34.97 8.79
CA ASN A 759 -6.94 34.08 9.93
C ASN A 759 -8.07 33.05 9.95
N ILE A 760 -7.71 31.80 10.21
CA ILE A 760 -8.63 30.72 10.54
C ILE A 760 -8.32 30.17 11.92
N SER A 761 -9.34 30.08 12.76
CA SER A 761 -9.19 29.54 14.11
C SER A 761 -9.21 28.01 14.08
N LEU A 762 -8.18 27.41 14.65
CA LEU A 762 -8.04 25.97 14.85
C LEU A 762 -8.51 25.61 16.25
N PRO A 763 -9.53 24.74 16.42
CA PRO A 763 -9.99 24.30 17.75
C PRO A 763 -8.83 23.68 18.57
N PRO A 764 -8.88 23.70 19.91
CA PRO A 764 -7.90 22.98 20.72
C PRO A 764 -7.91 21.48 20.39
N PHE A 765 -6.78 20.81 20.64
CA PHE A 765 -6.57 19.38 20.40
C PHE A 765 -7.24 18.91 19.10
N SER A 766 -6.82 19.47 17.97
CA SER A 766 -7.45 19.23 16.68
C SER A 766 -6.45 18.89 15.59
N MET A 767 -6.93 18.13 14.60
CA MET A 767 -6.30 17.97 13.31
C MET A 767 -7.21 18.55 12.23
N ASN A 768 -6.66 19.41 11.39
CA ASN A 768 -7.38 20.18 10.37
C ASN A 768 -6.77 19.87 9.00
N VAL A 769 -7.55 19.33 8.08
CA VAL A 769 -7.10 18.93 6.74
C VAL A 769 -7.77 19.83 5.71
N PHE A 770 -6.98 20.67 5.05
CA PHE A 770 -7.39 21.52 3.95
C PHE A 770 -7.09 20.81 2.64
N GLU A 771 -8.07 20.68 1.75
CA GLU A 771 -7.94 20.03 0.44
C GLU A 771 -8.42 20.99 -0.65
N TRP A 772 -7.62 21.17 -1.71
CA TRP A 772 -7.98 22.00 -2.87
C TRP A 772 -7.26 21.53 -4.13
N SER A 773 -7.60 22.14 -5.28
CA SER A 773 -6.94 21.86 -6.55
C SER A 773 -6.34 23.14 -7.14
N THR A 774 -5.14 23.05 -7.70
CA THR A 774 -4.55 24.10 -8.52
C THR A 774 -5.12 24.03 -9.95
N ALA A 775 -5.18 25.17 -10.64
CA ALA A 775 -5.56 25.18 -12.06
C ALA A 775 -4.57 24.33 -12.88
N ALA A 776 -5.08 23.54 -13.84
CA ALA A 776 -4.24 22.73 -14.72
C ALA A 776 -3.32 23.63 -15.58
N PRO A 777 -2.05 23.24 -15.81
CA PRO A 777 -1.15 24.02 -16.64
C PRO A 777 -1.65 24.08 -18.09
N VAL A 778 -1.73 25.30 -18.64
CA VAL A 778 -2.10 25.52 -20.05
C VAL A 778 -0.92 25.12 -20.93
N THR A 779 -1.07 24.06 -21.72
CA THR A 779 -0.04 23.56 -22.63
C THR A 779 -0.02 24.43 -23.89
N ALA A 780 1.12 25.08 -24.17
CA ALA A 780 1.31 25.89 -25.38
C ALA A 780 1.11 25.07 -26.66
N PRO A 781 0.73 25.69 -27.79
CA PRO A 781 0.46 24.94 -29.01
C PRO A 781 1.74 24.40 -29.66
N ALA A 782 1.68 23.19 -30.21
CA ALA A 782 2.76 22.56 -30.97
C ALA A 782 2.24 22.04 -32.31
N ILE A 783 2.95 22.31 -33.41
CA ILE A 783 2.55 21.84 -34.76
C ILE A 783 3.12 20.45 -35.00
N THR A 784 2.24 19.48 -35.24
CA THR A 784 2.59 18.07 -35.51
C THR A 784 2.53 17.70 -36.99
N ALA A 785 1.84 18.49 -37.82
CA ALA A 785 1.88 18.38 -39.27
C ALA A 785 1.98 19.77 -39.92
N GLN A 786 3.04 19.96 -40.72
CA GLN A 786 3.32 21.21 -41.42
C GLN A 786 2.51 21.32 -42.72
N PRO A 787 2.08 22.54 -43.11
CA PRO A 787 1.49 22.76 -44.42
C PRO A 787 2.50 22.49 -45.53
N GLN A 788 2.03 21.91 -46.64
CA GLN A 788 2.87 21.53 -47.77
C GLN A 788 2.75 22.56 -48.90
N GLY A 789 3.89 23.01 -49.44
CA GLY A 789 3.94 23.87 -50.61
C GLY A 789 3.43 23.16 -51.88
N GLN A 790 3.01 23.92 -52.88
CA GLN A 790 2.45 23.38 -54.13
C GLN A 790 2.88 24.22 -55.33
N VAL A 791 3.13 23.55 -56.47
CA VAL A 791 3.28 24.20 -57.78
C VAL A 791 2.05 23.86 -58.61
N VAL A 792 1.28 24.86 -59.00
CA VAL A 792 0.01 24.68 -59.71
C VAL A 792 -0.09 25.64 -60.89
N ILE A 793 -1.03 25.38 -61.80
CA ILE A 793 -1.33 26.26 -62.92
C ILE A 793 -2.38 27.29 -62.48
N ALA A 794 -2.35 28.50 -63.03
CA ALA A 794 -3.38 29.50 -62.75
C ALA A 794 -4.81 29.00 -63.03
N GLY A 795 -5.78 29.48 -62.26
CA GLY A 795 -7.18 29.05 -62.29
C GLY A 795 -7.47 27.80 -61.44
N THR A 796 -6.45 27.13 -60.90
CA THR A 796 -6.64 25.99 -59.99
C THR A 796 -6.99 26.44 -58.56
N ASN A 797 -7.53 25.53 -57.75
CA ASN A 797 -7.73 25.76 -56.31
C ASN A 797 -6.62 25.06 -55.53
N VAL A 798 -6.10 25.69 -54.47
CA VAL A 798 -5.06 25.17 -53.58
C VAL A 798 -5.59 25.13 -52.15
N THR A 799 -5.37 24.02 -51.44
CA THR A 799 -5.67 23.90 -50.01
C THR A 799 -4.40 23.64 -49.23
N LEU A 800 -4.14 24.47 -48.21
CA LEU A 800 -3.09 24.27 -47.23
C LEU A 800 -3.71 23.86 -45.88
N SER A 801 -3.08 22.95 -45.14
CA SER A 801 -3.58 22.46 -43.85
C SER A 801 -2.47 22.34 -42.81
N VAL A 802 -2.79 22.60 -41.55
CA VAL A 802 -1.90 22.41 -40.39
C VAL A 802 -2.58 21.53 -39.34
N THR A 803 -1.81 20.69 -38.66
CA THR A 803 -2.26 19.98 -37.45
C THR A 803 -1.48 20.47 -36.25
N ALA A 804 -2.19 20.89 -35.19
CA ALA A 804 -1.58 21.37 -33.96
C ALA A 804 -2.22 20.73 -32.72
N THR A 805 -1.42 20.50 -31.69
CA THR A 805 -1.84 20.06 -30.35
C THR A 805 -1.65 21.19 -29.34
N GLY A 806 -2.31 21.12 -28.18
CA GLY A 806 -2.23 22.13 -27.11
C GLY A 806 -3.55 22.23 -26.35
N THR A 807 -3.57 22.97 -25.24
CA THR A 807 -4.80 23.19 -24.46
C THR A 807 -5.77 24.06 -25.27
N ALA A 808 -7.01 23.61 -25.43
CA ALA A 808 -8.05 24.35 -26.15
C ALA A 808 -8.52 25.60 -25.37
N PRO A 809 -9.05 26.64 -26.04
CA PRO A 809 -9.20 26.78 -27.48
C PRO A 809 -7.87 27.16 -28.18
N LEU A 810 -7.62 26.55 -29.35
CA LEU A 810 -6.56 26.98 -30.26
C LEU A 810 -7.12 28.02 -31.24
N THR A 811 -6.34 29.05 -31.51
CA THR A 811 -6.66 30.09 -32.50
C THR A 811 -5.60 30.09 -33.60
N TYR A 812 -6.01 30.35 -34.85
CA TYR A 812 -5.15 30.30 -36.03
C TYR A 812 -5.16 31.65 -36.76
N GLN A 813 -4.05 31.99 -37.41
CA GLN A 813 -3.98 33.13 -38.34
C GLN A 813 -2.99 32.80 -39.46
N TRP A 814 -3.50 32.72 -40.70
CA TRP A 814 -2.64 32.55 -41.87
C TRP A 814 -2.05 33.87 -42.34
N GLN A 815 -0.81 33.80 -42.83
CA GLN A 815 -0.03 34.88 -43.40
C GLN A 815 0.47 34.49 -44.78
N ARG A 816 0.55 35.45 -45.69
CA ARG A 816 1.24 35.34 -46.97
C ARG A 816 2.33 36.40 -47.03
N ASN A 817 3.58 35.97 -47.24
CA ASN A 817 4.75 36.86 -47.25
C ASN A 817 4.76 37.78 -46.01
N SER A 818 4.53 37.19 -44.84
CA SER A 818 4.46 37.87 -43.53
C SER A 818 3.30 38.86 -43.33
N VAL A 819 2.32 38.90 -44.23
CA VAL A 819 1.10 39.73 -44.09
C VAL A 819 -0.10 38.85 -43.79
N ASN A 820 -0.88 39.19 -42.75
CA ASN A 820 -2.09 38.46 -42.37
C ASN A 820 -3.10 38.42 -43.51
N LEU A 821 -3.64 37.23 -43.77
CA LEU A 821 -4.78 37.03 -44.66
C LEU A 821 -6.08 37.23 -43.86
N PRO A 822 -6.90 38.25 -44.18
CA PRO A 822 -8.14 38.50 -43.46
C PRO A 822 -9.08 37.29 -43.48
N GLY A 823 -9.64 36.93 -42.33
CA GLY A 823 -10.62 35.84 -42.19
C GLY A 823 -10.04 34.42 -42.25
N ALA A 824 -8.72 34.26 -42.50
CA ALA A 824 -8.07 32.97 -42.54
C ALA A 824 -7.67 32.49 -41.13
N THR A 825 -8.67 32.08 -40.33
CA THR A 825 -8.50 31.72 -38.91
C THR A 825 -8.78 30.26 -38.58
N GLY A 826 -8.81 29.40 -39.60
CA GLY A 826 -8.99 27.95 -39.45
C GLY A 826 -7.69 27.16 -39.61
N PRO A 827 -7.70 25.85 -39.27
CA PRO A 827 -6.56 24.95 -39.48
C PRO A 827 -6.30 24.67 -40.98
N THR A 828 -7.20 25.09 -41.87
CA THR A 828 -7.07 24.97 -43.32
C THR A 828 -7.26 26.32 -44.00
N LEU A 829 -6.44 26.60 -45.01
CA LEU A 829 -6.55 27.75 -45.90
C LEU A 829 -6.88 27.27 -47.31
N ALA A 830 -8.03 27.71 -47.84
CA ALA A 830 -8.43 27.47 -49.23
C ALA A 830 -8.14 28.72 -50.08
N LEU A 831 -7.39 28.55 -51.16
CA LEU A 831 -7.09 29.56 -52.17
C LEU A 831 -7.82 29.12 -53.45
N THR A 832 -8.80 29.89 -53.90
CA THR A 832 -9.59 29.56 -55.09
C THR A 832 -9.14 30.35 -56.30
N SER A 833 -9.20 29.72 -57.49
CA SER A 833 -8.86 30.31 -58.78
C SER A 833 -7.56 31.12 -58.73
N VAL A 834 -6.46 30.46 -58.35
CA VAL A 834 -5.18 31.12 -58.05
C VAL A 834 -4.60 31.82 -59.29
N THR A 835 -3.91 32.93 -59.08
CA THR A 835 -3.23 33.70 -60.14
C THR A 835 -1.73 33.81 -59.83
N ARG A 836 -0.91 34.34 -60.73
CA ARG A 836 0.52 34.59 -60.45
C ARG A 836 0.72 35.42 -59.17
N ALA A 837 -0.18 36.36 -58.87
CA ALA A 837 -0.19 37.16 -57.64
C ALA A 837 -0.52 36.38 -56.36
N THR A 838 -0.98 35.12 -56.49
CA THR A 838 -1.15 34.18 -55.37
C THR A 838 0.17 33.51 -54.99
N THR A 839 1.21 33.59 -55.82
CA THR A 839 2.54 33.05 -55.49
C THR A 839 3.11 33.70 -54.23
N GLY A 840 3.61 32.88 -53.30
CA GLY A 840 4.19 33.37 -52.06
C GLY A 840 4.42 32.28 -51.03
N ALA A 841 5.08 32.67 -49.94
CA ALA A 841 5.29 31.84 -48.77
C ALA A 841 4.12 31.99 -47.79
N TYR A 842 3.46 30.88 -47.47
CA TYR A 842 2.33 30.84 -46.55
C TYR A 842 2.74 30.26 -45.20
N VAL A 843 2.41 30.95 -44.12
CA VAL A 843 2.70 30.55 -42.73
C VAL A 843 1.42 30.65 -41.91
N VAL A 844 1.19 29.76 -40.96
CA VAL A 844 0.11 29.88 -39.99
C VAL A 844 0.66 30.01 -38.57
N GLN A 845 0.16 31.01 -37.84
CA GLN A 845 0.42 31.16 -36.42
C GLN A 845 -0.71 30.49 -35.64
N VAL A 846 -0.36 29.62 -34.69
CA VAL A 846 -1.31 28.93 -33.79
C VAL A 846 -1.05 29.39 -32.37
N SER A 847 -2.08 29.85 -31.65
CA SER A 847 -1.94 30.38 -30.29
C SER A 847 -3.06 29.94 -29.33
N ASN A 848 -2.72 29.92 -28.04
CA ASN A 848 -3.64 29.79 -26.91
C ASN A 848 -3.08 30.61 -25.73
N PRO A 849 -3.72 30.63 -24.54
CA PRO A 849 -3.20 31.38 -23.38
C PRO A 849 -1.82 30.92 -22.88
N GLY A 850 -1.37 29.72 -23.25
CA GLY A 850 -0.06 29.18 -22.92
C GLY A 850 1.06 29.62 -23.88
N GLY A 851 0.74 30.20 -25.03
CA GLY A 851 1.72 30.73 -25.97
C GLY A 851 1.30 30.65 -27.43
N ALA A 852 2.26 30.87 -28.34
CA ALA A 852 2.05 30.81 -29.79
C ALA A 852 3.22 30.10 -30.49
N THR A 853 2.92 29.40 -31.58
CA THR A 853 3.91 28.77 -32.47
C THR A 853 3.56 29.07 -33.93
N ALA A 854 4.57 29.06 -34.81
CA ALA A 854 4.39 29.32 -36.24
C ALA A 854 4.79 28.10 -37.06
N SER A 855 4.09 27.86 -38.18
CA SER A 855 4.43 26.79 -39.12
C SER A 855 5.71 27.09 -39.89
N GLN A 856 6.28 26.05 -40.51
CA GLN A 856 7.23 26.25 -41.60
C GLN A 856 6.52 26.91 -42.81
N PRO A 857 7.23 27.68 -43.65
CA PRO A 857 6.64 28.29 -44.84
C PRO A 857 6.26 27.26 -45.90
N ALA A 858 4.98 27.20 -46.27
CA ALA A 858 4.50 26.48 -47.44
C ALA A 858 4.53 27.41 -48.66
N THR A 859 5.45 27.17 -49.59
CA THR A 859 5.56 27.99 -50.81
C THR A 859 4.54 27.53 -51.85
N VAL A 860 3.62 28.41 -52.22
CA VAL A 860 2.73 28.20 -53.36
C VAL A 860 3.31 28.94 -54.56
N ARG A 861 3.52 28.23 -55.67
CA ARG A 861 4.00 28.78 -56.93
C ARG A 861 2.96 28.54 -58.01
N VAL A 862 2.54 29.61 -58.68
CA VAL A 862 1.54 29.54 -59.74
C VAL A 862 2.22 29.76 -61.10
N LEU A 863 2.15 28.75 -61.97
CA LEU A 863 2.64 28.78 -63.34
C LEU A 863 1.54 29.26 -64.29
N ASN A 864 1.93 29.98 -65.34
CA ASN A 864 1.05 30.42 -66.40
C ASN A 864 1.55 29.87 -67.74
N TYR A 865 0.64 29.37 -68.57
CA TYR A 865 1.01 28.99 -69.93
C TYR A 865 1.44 30.23 -70.72
N PRO A 866 2.54 30.20 -71.49
CA PRO A 866 2.92 31.32 -72.32
C PRO A 866 1.96 31.46 -73.51
N ARG A 867 1.42 32.66 -73.70
CA ARG A 867 0.68 33.06 -74.90
C ARG A 867 1.63 33.73 -75.89
N LEU A 868 1.89 33.04 -76.99
CA LEU A 868 2.62 33.60 -78.11
C LEU A 868 1.76 34.62 -78.86
N GLN A 869 2.35 35.77 -79.17
CA GLN A 869 1.77 36.78 -80.05
C GLN A 869 2.22 36.54 -81.50
N PRO A 870 1.54 37.15 -82.50
CA PRO A 870 2.02 37.13 -83.87
C PRO A 870 3.46 37.63 -83.94
N PRO A 871 4.37 36.87 -84.57
CA PRO A 871 5.77 37.27 -84.65
C PRO A 871 5.95 38.50 -85.53
N GLN A 872 6.94 39.33 -85.22
CA GLN A 872 7.19 40.59 -85.91
C GLN A 872 8.48 40.52 -86.75
N PRO A 873 8.52 41.08 -87.98
CA PRO A 873 9.74 41.12 -88.78
C PRO A 873 10.75 42.14 -88.21
N LEU A 874 12.05 41.83 -88.26
CA LEU A 874 13.13 42.74 -87.85
C LEU A 874 13.67 43.57 -89.03
N ALA A 875 13.98 44.85 -88.79
CA ALA A 875 14.61 45.72 -89.76
C ALA A 875 16.06 45.26 -90.02
N GLY A 876 16.33 44.72 -91.20
CA GLY A 876 17.60 44.03 -91.53
C GLY A 876 17.44 42.53 -91.80
N GLY A 877 16.22 42.00 -91.64
CA GLY A 877 15.92 40.58 -91.79
C GLY A 877 16.06 39.82 -90.47
N GLY A 878 15.14 38.90 -90.18
CA GLY A 878 14.97 38.35 -88.83
C GLY A 878 13.51 38.28 -88.38
N LEU A 879 13.25 37.65 -87.23
CA LEU A 879 11.93 37.56 -86.61
C LEU A 879 12.01 37.76 -85.09
N ARG A 880 11.11 38.58 -84.56
CA ARG A 880 10.91 38.84 -83.13
C ARG A 880 9.74 38.02 -82.60
N LEU A 881 10.01 37.19 -81.61
CA LEU A 881 9.00 36.44 -80.87
C LEU A 881 8.59 37.23 -79.64
N LEU A 882 7.27 37.41 -79.45
CA LEU A 882 6.67 38.11 -78.32
C LEU A 882 5.74 37.15 -77.57
N PHE A 883 5.82 37.11 -76.25
CA PHE A 883 4.91 36.32 -75.43
C PHE A 883 4.68 36.92 -74.04
N ASN A 884 3.51 36.64 -73.50
CA ASN A 884 3.10 36.97 -72.14
C ASN A 884 2.35 35.80 -71.51
N ASP A 885 1.78 35.98 -70.32
CA ASP A 885 0.94 34.95 -69.71
C ASP A 885 -0.37 34.75 -70.49
N HIS A 886 -0.93 33.55 -70.42
CA HIS A 886 -2.19 33.18 -71.08
C HIS A 886 -3.38 34.06 -70.67
N ASP A 887 -3.42 34.48 -69.41
CA ASP A 887 -4.40 35.40 -68.86
C ASP A 887 -4.17 36.87 -69.29
N GLY A 888 -3.13 37.14 -70.08
CA GLY A 888 -2.73 38.48 -70.50
C GLY A 888 -1.87 39.22 -69.49
N GLY A 889 -1.44 38.57 -68.40
CA GLY A 889 -0.59 39.12 -67.36
C GLY A 889 0.73 39.68 -67.89
N ALA A 890 1.15 40.82 -67.36
CA ALA A 890 2.41 41.46 -67.70
C ALA A 890 3.59 40.73 -67.06
N LEU A 891 4.58 40.36 -67.86
CA LEU A 891 5.84 39.76 -67.42
C LEU A 891 6.91 40.84 -67.19
N SER A 892 7.74 40.63 -66.18
CA SER A 892 8.90 41.47 -65.86
C SER A 892 10.20 40.83 -66.33
N LEU A 893 11.30 41.59 -66.35
CA LEU A 893 12.61 41.04 -66.75
C LEU A 893 13.06 39.95 -65.77
N GLY A 894 12.65 40.02 -64.50
CA GLY A 894 12.92 38.98 -63.51
C GLY A 894 12.24 37.64 -63.84
N ASP A 895 11.08 37.68 -64.50
CA ASP A 895 10.37 36.46 -64.93
C ASP A 895 11.09 35.74 -66.07
N SER A 896 11.93 36.44 -66.84
CA SER A 896 12.62 35.87 -68.02
C SER A 896 13.45 34.63 -67.71
N LEU A 897 13.98 34.52 -66.49
CA LEU A 897 14.77 33.38 -66.03
C LEU A 897 13.95 32.08 -65.91
N ASN A 898 12.63 32.21 -65.80
CA ASN A 898 11.72 31.06 -65.71
C ASN A 898 11.32 30.53 -67.09
N PHE A 899 11.63 31.23 -68.18
CA PHE A 899 11.22 30.84 -69.52
C PHE A 899 12.37 30.27 -70.34
N GLU A 900 12.08 29.19 -71.06
CA GLU A 900 12.97 28.59 -72.03
C GLU A 900 12.33 28.55 -73.41
N ILE A 901 13.14 28.86 -74.41
CA ILE A 901 12.71 28.94 -75.80
C ILE A 901 13.49 27.93 -76.61
N PHE A 902 12.76 27.14 -77.37
CA PHE A 902 13.29 26.12 -78.26
C PHE A 902 12.89 26.45 -79.69
N VAL A 903 13.76 26.12 -80.63
CA VAL A 903 13.60 26.37 -82.06
C VAL A 903 13.82 25.10 -82.88
N SER A 904 13.08 24.96 -83.98
CA SER A 904 13.24 23.88 -84.95
C SER A 904 12.84 24.34 -86.35
N THR A 905 13.40 23.73 -87.39
CA THR A 905 12.98 23.90 -88.79
C THR A 905 11.89 22.91 -89.19
N ASN A 906 11.60 21.94 -88.33
CA ASN A 906 10.56 20.94 -88.49
C ASN A 906 9.70 20.89 -87.22
N LEU A 907 8.42 21.26 -87.33
CA LEU A 907 7.47 21.28 -86.22
C LEU A 907 7.30 19.91 -85.55
N LEU A 908 7.46 18.82 -86.32
CA LEU A 908 7.31 17.45 -85.85
C LEU A 908 8.61 16.85 -85.28
N ALA A 909 9.72 17.60 -85.30
CA ALA A 909 10.96 17.13 -84.68
C ALA A 909 10.76 16.94 -83.18
N THR A 910 11.36 15.89 -82.61
CA THR A 910 11.37 15.66 -81.16
C THR A 910 12.53 16.38 -80.46
N ASN A 911 13.62 16.66 -81.20
CA ASN A 911 14.83 17.29 -80.67
C ASN A 911 14.92 18.75 -81.12
N TRP A 912 14.17 19.64 -80.46
CA TRP A 912 14.25 21.07 -80.72
C TRP A 912 15.51 21.65 -80.06
N ALA A 913 16.23 22.50 -80.79
CA ALA A 913 17.42 23.15 -80.26
C ALA A 913 17.01 24.25 -79.28
N ARG A 914 17.67 24.33 -78.13
CA ARG A 914 17.45 25.46 -77.21
C ARG A 914 18.02 26.73 -77.84
N LEU A 915 17.20 27.78 -77.90
CA LEU A 915 17.60 29.08 -78.39
C LEU A 915 18.07 29.95 -77.23
N ASN A 916 19.39 30.13 -77.11
CA ASN A 916 20.03 30.87 -76.02
C ASN A 916 20.26 32.34 -76.40
N LEU A 917 19.19 33.05 -76.74
CA LEU A 917 19.24 34.49 -76.99
C LEU A 917 18.66 35.24 -75.79
N PRO A 918 19.17 36.44 -75.48
CA PRO A 918 18.70 37.21 -74.33
C PRO A 918 17.23 37.58 -74.52
N LEU A 919 16.44 37.36 -73.48
CA LEU A 919 15.08 37.88 -73.41
C LEU A 919 15.10 39.32 -72.94
N THR A 920 14.32 40.15 -73.62
CA THR A 920 14.05 41.53 -73.22
C THR A 920 12.57 41.68 -72.87
N VAL A 921 12.20 42.73 -72.14
CA VAL A 921 10.79 43.02 -71.85
C VAL A 921 10.39 44.30 -72.54
N THR A 922 9.27 44.26 -73.26
CA THR A 922 8.65 45.44 -73.85
C THR A 922 7.15 45.37 -73.58
N ASN A 923 6.60 46.41 -72.94
CA ASN A 923 5.17 46.53 -72.63
C ASN A 923 4.57 45.30 -71.91
N GLY A 924 5.30 44.71 -70.96
CA GLY A 924 4.84 43.55 -70.20
C GLY A 924 4.87 42.22 -70.98
N MET A 925 5.51 42.18 -72.15
CA MET A 925 5.75 40.94 -72.90
C MET A 925 7.25 40.66 -72.93
N LEU A 926 7.62 39.38 -72.82
CA LEU A 926 8.97 38.94 -73.12
C LEU A 926 9.16 38.89 -74.64
N SER A 927 10.31 39.37 -75.09
CA SER A 927 10.68 39.49 -76.49
C SER A 927 12.03 38.83 -76.73
N LEU A 928 12.13 38.04 -77.80
CA LEU A 928 13.36 37.42 -78.30
C LEU A 928 13.52 37.74 -79.77
N ASP A 929 14.69 38.25 -80.16
CA ASP A 929 15.02 38.61 -81.53
C ASP A 929 15.90 37.53 -82.17
N ASP A 930 15.37 36.84 -83.18
CA ASP A 930 16.05 35.78 -83.91
C ASP A 930 16.42 36.24 -85.33
N SER A 931 17.68 36.66 -85.50
CA SER A 931 18.21 37.15 -86.78
C SER A 931 18.59 36.03 -87.76
N ASP A 932 18.67 34.78 -87.32
CA ASP A 932 19.09 33.61 -88.12
C ASP A 932 17.94 33.01 -88.95
N THR A 933 16.83 33.73 -89.09
CA THR A 933 15.67 33.28 -89.88
C THR A 933 15.89 33.42 -91.40
N LEU A 934 16.89 34.21 -91.84
CA LEU A 934 17.10 34.55 -93.24
C LEU A 934 17.61 33.40 -94.11
N SER A 935 18.19 32.35 -93.51
CA SER A 935 18.72 31.17 -94.21
C SER A 935 17.72 30.01 -94.27
N GLN A 936 16.54 30.13 -93.64
CA GLN A 936 15.61 29.03 -93.38
C GLN A 936 14.21 29.36 -93.91
N ARG A 937 13.63 28.53 -94.80
CA ARG A 937 12.26 28.75 -95.32
C ARG A 937 11.17 28.66 -94.24
N HIS A 938 11.36 27.86 -93.19
CA HIS A 938 10.43 27.70 -92.07
C HIS A 938 11.18 27.63 -90.74
N ARG A 939 10.61 28.24 -89.68
CA ARG A 939 11.17 28.25 -88.32
C ARG A 939 10.04 28.24 -87.29
N PHE A 940 10.08 27.29 -86.34
CA PHE A 940 9.06 27.07 -85.32
C PHE A 940 9.64 27.35 -83.93
N TYR A 941 8.82 27.90 -83.02
CA TYR A 941 9.21 28.24 -81.65
C TYR A 941 8.33 27.55 -80.62
N ARG A 942 8.94 27.12 -79.51
CA ARG A 942 8.27 26.56 -78.34
C ARG A 942 8.77 27.29 -77.09
N VAL A 943 7.84 27.87 -76.33
CA VAL A 943 8.13 28.59 -75.10
C VAL A 943 7.59 27.79 -73.91
N ILE A 944 8.42 27.59 -72.90
CA ILE A 944 8.09 26.81 -71.71
C ILE A 944 8.42 27.64 -70.47
N GLU A 945 7.48 27.78 -69.53
CA GLU A 945 7.78 28.25 -68.17
C GLU A 945 8.14 27.04 -67.30
N ARG A 946 9.30 27.10 -66.62
CA ARG A 946 9.79 26.06 -65.71
C ARG A 946 9.34 26.29 -64.29
#